data_AF-A0A4U7CX11-F1
#
_entry.id   AF-A0A4U7CX11-F1
#
_cell.length_a   1.000
_cell.length_b   1.000
_cell.length_c   1.000
_cell.angle_alpha   90.00
_cell.angle_beta   90.00
_cell.angle_gamma   90.00
#
_symmetry.space_group_name_H-M   'P 1'
#
loop_
_entity.id
_entity.type
_entity.pdbx_description
1 polymer ?
#
loop_
_entity_poly.entity_id
_entity_poly.type
_entity_poly.pdbx_seq_one_letter_code
_entity_poly.pdbx_strand_id
1 'polypeptide(L)'
;MQTAGNNTCGFPLNITDATGTEITLDEQPDRITTTNPSAAQTLWEIGAQDRVVGVTEFAGYLDGTDSKTNVSAGVGVSVEKVVATDPDLVLAPNASADQVADLRTQNLTVYHFPAATDIDDIAAKTERTGRLVGNCETAAEVNTEMNQTVEDVESQTAELDRLDALYPLGGGFVAADSTFINEIMKIAGTTNVAASEADGYPQLSDEVILKTDPEIMLVTDTEGAILDREPYASTTAGAEDNYVVMNTNYLNQPAPRSVIESTKTLAAAVEDLQANKTEETVNSSDTCGFPLTVTDTTGTEITVDEQPDRITTTNPSAAQTLWELGAQNRVVGVTEFAGYLNGTASKTNVSAEFGVSVEKVVATNPDLVLAPNASAGQVADLRAQNLTVYHFPAATDVDDIAAKTERTGRLVGNCETAAEVNTEMNQTVENVENQTAELDRSDALYPLGGGYVAADNTFINEIMQIGGTANVAASEADGYPQLSDEVILQTNPELIVVTDSEASILERQPYASTNAGENSNYVVLNNNYLNQPAPRSVIESTKTLANGVEELQSEDAKDDRSRTDESSSSSSDDDDRSEEDEQDEVVDANETAVDTNETAVDTNETAVDTNETAVDTNETAVDTNETAVDTNETAVDENETVVKGNQTATDTSSKESTTSAEPNGTSNQEGNETETSNDVVNQETEQDGGPSNTTDGGTESEVPGFGIVVTVLVILGFAYLSPRE
;
A
#
# COMPACT_ATOMS: atom_id res chain seq x y z
N MET A 1 4.16 -57.71 -6.25
CA MET A 1 3.55 -58.01 -7.56
C MET A 1 2.05 -58.02 -7.38
N GLN A 2 1.44 -56.85 -7.54
CA GLN A 2 0.01 -56.65 -7.60
C GLN A 2 -0.27 -55.95 -8.93
N THR A 3 -1.34 -56.39 -9.58
CA THR A 3 -1.64 -56.36 -11.02
C THR A 3 -1.67 -54.97 -11.67
N ALA A 4 -0.93 -54.83 -12.78
CA ALA A 4 -1.13 -53.80 -13.79
C ALA A 4 -2.53 -53.94 -14.40
N GLY A 5 -3.41 -52.97 -14.14
CA GLY A 5 -4.79 -52.94 -14.61
C GLY A 5 -5.03 -51.78 -15.57
N ASN A 6 -5.20 -52.10 -16.86
CA ASN A 6 -5.98 -51.37 -17.86
C ASN A 6 -5.53 -49.94 -18.28
N ASN A 7 -4.34 -49.86 -18.88
CA ASN A 7 -3.85 -48.68 -19.62
C ASN A 7 -4.24 -48.70 -21.11
N THR A 8 -5.46 -49.15 -21.44
CA THR A 8 -5.91 -49.28 -22.84
C THR A 8 -6.79 -48.12 -23.25
N CYS A 9 -6.30 -47.31 -24.19
CA CYS A 9 -7.07 -46.31 -24.94
C CYS A 9 -7.91 -46.99 -26.03
N GLY A 10 -8.91 -47.78 -25.62
CA GLY A 10 -9.68 -48.60 -26.57
C GLY A 10 -11.09 -48.89 -26.06
N PHE A 11 -11.96 -49.20 -27.02
CA PHE A 11 -13.37 -49.49 -26.79
C PHE A 11 -13.65 -51.00 -27.01
N PRO A 12 -14.58 -51.62 -26.27
CA PRO A 12 -15.49 -51.00 -25.30
C PRO A 12 -14.78 -50.52 -24.02
N LEU A 13 -15.21 -49.38 -23.49
CA LEU A 13 -14.70 -48.76 -22.26
C LEU A 13 -15.77 -48.80 -21.17
N ASN A 14 -15.46 -49.44 -20.04
CA ASN A 14 -16.25 -49.37 -18.82
C ASN A 14 -15.55 -48.51 -17.79
N ILE A 15 -16.30 -47.57 -17.22
CA ILE A 15 -15.74 -46.53 -16.36
C ILE A 15 -16.79 -46.06 -15.35
N THR A 16 -16.41 -46.00 -14.08
CA THR A 16 -17.23 -45.39 -13.04
C THR A 16 -16.94 -43.90 -12.94
N ASP A 17 -18.00 -43.09 -12.90
CA ASP A 17 -17.91 -41.64 -12.77
C ASP A 17 -18.00 -41.18 -11.30
N ALA A 18 -17.95 -39.85 -11.06
CA ALA A 18 -17.96 -39.31 -9.71
C ALA A 18 -19.30 -39.50 -8.94
N THR A 19 -20.39 -39.88 -9.62
CA THR A 19 -21.65 -40.27 -8.97
C THR A 19 -21.68 -41.74 -8.54
N GLY A 20 -20.61 -42.50 -8.84
CA GLY A 20 -20.58 -43.95 -8.65
C GLY A 20 -21.31 -44.74 -9.74
N THR A 21 -21.72 -44.09 -10.82
CA THR A 21 -22.43 -44.73 -11.94
C THR A 21 -21.42 -45.34 -12.90
N GLU A 22 -21.58 -46.63 -13.22
CA GLU A 22 -20.81 -47.27 -14.29
C GLU A 22 -21.37 -46.87 -15.66
N ILE A 23 -20.49 -46.38 -16.51
CA ILE A 23 -20.77 -45.98 -17.88
C ILE A 23 -20.05 -46.93 -18.81
N THR A 24 -20.75 -47.38 -19.85
CA THR A 24 -20.22 -48.21 -20.92
C THR A 24 -20.26 -47.41 -22.22
N LEU A 25 -19.10 -47.30 -22.87
CA LEU A 25 -18.96 -46.80 -24.24
C LEU A 25 -18.52 -47.98 -25.11
N ASP A 26 -19.41 -48.50 -25.95
CA ASP A 26 -19.11 -49.65 -26.81
C ASP A 26 -18.13 -49.29 -27.93
N GLU A 27 -18.21 -48.04 -28.41
CA GLU A 27 -17.40 -47.48 -29.49
C GLU A 27 -16.92 -46.07 -29.11
N GLN A 28 -15.98 -45.53 -29.88
CA GLN A 28 -15.51 -44.16 -29.72
C GLN A 28 -16.66 -43.18 -30.04
N PRO A 29 -16.96 -42.19 -29.18
CA PRO A 29 -18.07 -41.27 -29.43
C PRO A 29 -17.75 -40.34 -30.61
N ASP A 30 -18.70 -40.19 -31.53
CA ASP A 30 -18.62 -39.33 -32.72
C ASP A 30 -19.25 -37.95 -32.48
N ARG A 31 -20.21 -37.86 -31.54
CA ARG A 31 -20.96 -36.65 -31.19
C ARG A 31 -20.85 -36.38 -29.69
N ILE A 32 -20.06 -35.38 -29.31
CA ILE A 32 -19.80 -35.03 -27.91
C ILE A 32 -20.47 -33.70 -27.58
N THR A 33 -21.17 -33.62 -26.45
CA THR A 33 -21.67 -32.35 -25.90
C THR A 33 -21.03 -32.07 -24.55
N THR A 34 -20.55 -30.85 -24.35
CA THR A 34 -19.95 -30.43 -23.07
C THR A 34 -20.89 -29.49 -22.33
N THR A 35 -21.12 -29.73 -21.04
CA THR A 35 -22.01 -28.89 -20.22
C THR A 35 -21.29 -27.76 -19.47
N ASN A 36 -19.99 -27.61 -19.69
CA ASN A 36 -19.14 -26.61 -19.03
C ASN A 36 -17.94 -26.28 -19.95
N PRO A 37 -17.46 -25.03 -19.97
CA PRO A 37 -16.39 -24.63 -20.88
C PRO A 37 -15.04 -25.33 -20.60
N SER A 38 -14.75 -25.75 -19.36
CA SER A 38 -13.51 -26.49 -19.06
C SER A 38 -13.40 -27.82 -19.82
N ALA A 39 -14.51 -28.56 -19.98
CA ALA A 39 -14.51 -29.78 -20.79
C ALA A 39 -14.36 -29.47 -22.29
N ALA A 40 -14.92 -28.34 -22.76
CA ALA A 40 -14.70 -27.90 -24.14
C ALA A 40 -13.21 -27.56 -24.35
N GLN A 41 -12.60 -26.77 -23.46
CA GLN A 41 -11.19 -26.39 -23.53
C GLN A 41 -10.28 -27.63 -23.64
N THR A 42 -10.46 -28.62 -22.75
CA THR A 42 -9.70 -29.88 -22.80
C THR A 42 -9.90 -30.64 -24.12
N LEU A 43 -11.12 -30.66 -24.69
CA LEU A 43 -11.34 -31.31 -25.99
C LEU A 43 -10.64 -30.60 -27.15
N TRP A 44 -10.48 -29.28 -27.09
CA TRP A 44 -9.73 -28.52 -28.09
C TRP A 44 -8.23 -28.79 -27.98
N GLU A 45 -7.70 -28.84 -26.76
CA GLU A 45 -6.28 -29.12 -26.51
C GLU A 45 -5.87 -30.53 -26.97
N ILE A 46 -6.71 -31.54 -26.72
CA ILE A 46 -6.41 -32.91 -27.12
C ILE A 46 -6.80 -33.23 -28.57
N GLY A 47 -7.21 -32.23 -29.37
CA GLY A 47 -7.53 -32.39 -30.79
C GLY A 47 -8.84 -33.15 -31.07
N ALA A 48 -9.84 -33.04 -30.20
CA ALA A 48 -11.14 -33.71 -30.30
C ALA A 48 -12.32 -32.78 -30.64
N GLN A 49 -12.06 -31.49 -30.90
CA GLN A 49 -13.06 -30.45 -31.16
C GLN A 49 -13.99 -30.72 -32.36
N ASP A 50 -13.52 -31.47 -33.36
CA ASP A 50 -14.32 -31.79 -34.55
C ASP A 50 -15.55 -32.65 -34.24
N ARG A 51 -15.47 -33.46 -33.17
CA ARG A 51 -16.56 -34.33 -32.69
C ARG A 51 -17.50 -33.61 -31.71
N VAL A 52 -17.16 -32.41 -31.28
CA VAL A 52 -18.03 -31.62 -30.41
C VAL A 52 -19.20 -31.10 -31.24
N VAL A 53 -20.43 -31.29 -30.76
CA VAL A 53 -21.68 -30.86 -31.41
C VAL A 53 -22.46 -29.84 -30.60
N GLY A 54 -22.16 -29.72 -29.30
CA GLY A 54 -22.78 -28.74 -28.41
C GLY A 54 -21.83 -28.26 -27.31
N VAL A 55 -21.87 -26.96 -27.04
CA VAL A 55 -21.09 -26.28 -25.99
C VAL A 55 -21.94 -25.24 -25.28
N THR A 56 -21.56 -24.84 -24.07
CA THR A 56 -22.17 -23.67 -23.41
C THR A 56 -21.70 -22.38 -24.05
N GLU A 57 -22.44 -21.29 -23.89
CA GLU A 57 -22.03 -19.96 -24.39
C GLU A 57 -20.67 -19.50 -23.85
N PHE A 58 -20.30 -19.93 -22.63
CA PHE A 58 -19.01 -19.64 -22.00
C PHE A 58 -17.79 -20.28 -22.70
N ALA A 59 -18.00 -21.15 -23.68
CA ALA A 59 -16.94 -21.71 -24.52
C ALA A 59 -16.77 -20.94 -25.84
N GLY A 60 -17.54 -19.87 -26.07
CA GLY A 60 -17.59 -19.13 -27.34
C GLY A 60 -16.27 -18.50 -27.79
N TYR A 61 -15.28 -18.40 -26.90
CA TYR A 61 -13.92 -17.93 -27.22
C TYR A 61 -13.06 -18.99 -27.94
N LEU A 62 -13.47 -20.27 -27.93
CA LEU A 62 -12.75 -21.35 -28.60
C LEU A 62 -13.05 -21.34 -30.11
N ASP A 63 -11.99 -21.48 -30.91
CA ASP A 63 -12.08 -21.45 -32.36
C ASP A 63 -13.08 -22.49 -32.91
N GLY A 64 -13.98 -22.03 -33.77
CA GLY A 64 -14.95 -22.88 -34.45
C GLY A 64 -16.21 -23.23 -33.64
N THR A 65 -16.39 -22.66 -32.44
CA THR A 65 -17.60 -22.84 -31.62
C THR A 65 -18.87 -22.23 -32.23
N ASP A 66 -18.75 -21.24 -33.12
CA ASP A 66 -19.87 -20.64 -33.87
C ASP A 66 -20.68 -21.68 -34.68
N SER A 67 -20.03 -22.79 -35.05
CA SER A 67 -20.65 -23.89 -35.80
C SER A 67 -21.34 -24.93 -34.89
N LYS A 68 -21.22 -24.80 -33.57
CA LYS A 68 -21.68 -25.75 -32.57
C LYS A 68 -22.98 -25.27 -31.93
N THR A 69 -23.79 -26.19 -31.42
CA THR A 69 -25.06 -25.83 -30.77
C THR A 69 -24.79 -25.22 -29.40
N ASN A 70 -25.28 -24.01 -29.13
CA ASN A 70 -25.27 -23.45 -27.78
C ASN A 70 -26.31 -24.19 -26.90
N VAL A 71 -25.84 -24.91 -25.89
CA VAL A 71 -26.68 -25.68 -24.96
C VAL A 71 -27.01 -24.97 -23.63
N SER A 72 -26.60 -23.71 -23.46
CA SER A 72 -26.89 -22.93 -22.25
C SER A 72 -28.38 -22.77 -21.95
N ALA A 73 -28.73 -22.73 -20.66
CA ALA A 73 -30.01 -22.25 -20.14
C ALA A 73 -29.82 -20.87 -19.47
N GLY A 74 -30.88 -20.32 -18.85
CA GLY A 74 -30.75 -19.09 -18.05
C GLY A 74 -29.83 -19.27 -16.83
N VAL A 75 -29.78 -20.48 -16.27
CA VAL A 75 -28.79 -20.93 -15.29
C VAL A 75 -28.37 -22.35 -15.69
N GLY A 76 -27.06 -22.61 -15.80
CA GLY A 76 -26.54 -23.93 -16.18
C GLY A 76 -26.85 -24.31 -17.64
N VAL A 77 -27.33 -25.54 -17.86
CA VAL A 77 -27.50 -26.14 -19.20
C VAL A 77 -28.95 -26.58 -19.43
N SER A 78 -29.46 -26.38 -20.64
CA SER A 78 -30.79 -26.84 -21.04
C SER A 78 -30.74 -28.31 -21.47
N VAL A 79 -31.44 -29.16 -20.72
CA VAL A 79 -31.58 -30.59 -21.03
C VAL A 79 -32.13 -30.79 -22.43
N GLU A 80 -33.15 -30.03 -22.84
CA GLU A 80 -33.75 -30.14 -24.17
C GLU A 80 -32.77 -29.78 -25.29
N LYS A 81 -31.94 -28.74 -25.09
CA LYS A 81 -30.91 -28.36 -26.07
C LYS A 81 -29.82 -29.41 -26.16
N VAL A 82 -29.41 -30.03 -25.05
CA VAL A 82 -28.46 -31.15 -25.06
C VAL A 82 -29.05 -32.37 -25.76
N VAL A 83 -30.30 -32.73 -25.51
CA VAL A 83 -30.97 -33.83 -26.24
C VAL A 83 -31.02 -33.52 -27.74
N ALA A 84 -31.27 -32.27 -28.12
CA ALA A 84 -31.34 -31.86 -29.52
C ALA A 84 -29.99 -31.95 -30.27
N THR A 85 -28.85 -32.03 -29.56
CA THR A 85 -27.56 -32.28 -30.21
C THR A 85 -27.32 -33.75 -30.52
N ASP A 86 -28.21 -34.67 -30.10
CA ASP A 86 -28.09 -36.12 -30.31
C ASP A 86 -26.67 -36.64 -29.98
N PRO A 87 -26.19 -36.48 -28.73
CA PRO A 87 -24.82 -36.83 -28.37
C PRO A 87 -24.67 -38.32 -28.01
N ASP A 88 -23.55 -38.91 -28.41
CA ASP A 88 -23.11 -40.23 -27.96
C ASP A 88 -22.54 -40.17 -26.54
N LEU A 89 -21.99 -39.01 -26.17
CA LEU A 89 -21.40 -38.74 -24.86
C LEU A 89 -21.62 -37.28 -24.45
N VAL A 90 -22.06 -37.09 -23.22
CA VAL A 90 -22.12 -35.79 -22.55
C VAL A 90 -21.03 -35.73 -21.48
N LEU A 91 -20.15 -34.75 -21.58
CA LEU A 91 -19.12 -34.46 -20.57
C LEU A 91 -19.63 -33.38 -19.62
N ALA A 92 -19.79 -33.74 -18.34
CA ALA A 92 -20.42 -32.89 -17.34
C ALA A 92 -19.54 -32.67 -16.11
N PRO A 93 -18.49 -31.83 -16.19
CA PRO A 93 -17.75 -31.43 -15.00
C PRO A 93 -18.52 -30.36 -14.23
N ASN A 94 -18.38 -30.36 -12.90
CA ASN A 94 -19.01 -29.39 -11.97
C ASN A 94 -20.53 -29.29 -12.12
N ALA A 95 -21.19 -30.33 -12.63
CA ALA A 95 -22.65 -30.39 -12.70
C ALA A 95 -23.22 -30.90 -11.37
N SER A 96 -24.41 -30.44 -10.96
CA SER A 96 -25.05 -31.02 -9.79
C SER A 96 -25.48 -32.46 -10.08
N ALA A 97 -25.59 -33.28 -9.03
CA ALA A 97 -26.10 -34.65 -9.15
C ALA A 97 -27.50 -34.68 -9.80
N ASP A 98 -28.35 -33.70 -9.49
CA ASP A 98 -29.68 -33.54 -10.08
C ASP A 98 -29.61 -33.24 -11.58
N GLN A 99 -28.72 -32.33 -11.99
CA GLN A 99 -28.55 -31.97 -13.40
C GLN A 99 -28.01 -33.15 -14.23
N VAL A 100 -27.10 -33.95 -13.66
CA VAL A 100 -26.65 -35.23 -14.26
C VAL A 100 -27.79 -36.24 -14.36
N ALA A 101 -28.62 -36.35 -13.31
CA ALA A 101 -29.76 -37.26 -13.28
C ALA A 101 -30.83 -36.88 -14.31
N ASP A 102 -31.10 -35.59 -14.50
CA ASP A 102 -32.05 -35.07 -15.49
C ASP A 102 -31.61 -35.40 -16.92
N LEU A 103 -30.33 -35.22 -17.23
CA LEU A 103 -29.75 -35.60 -18.53
C LEU A 103 -29.84 -37.12 -18.76
N ARG A 104 -29.53 -37.93 -17.74
CA ARG A 104 -29.61 -39.40 -17.83
C ARG A 104 -31.04 -39.91 -17.97
N THR A 105 -32.02 -39.22 -17.39
CA THR A 105 -33.45 -39.56 -17.53
C THR A 105 -33.91 -39.44 -18.99
N GLN A 106 -33.22 -38.63 -19.81
CA GLN A 106 -33.43 -38.56 -21.26
C GLN A 106 -32.70 -39.67 -22.03
N ASN A 107 -32.17 -40.68 -21.34
CA ASN A 107 -31.44 -41.81 -21.91
C ASN A 107 -30.12 -41.38 -22.60
N LEU A 108 -29.49 -40.30 -22.13
CA LEU A 108 -28.17 -39.85 -22.57
C LEU A 108 -27.06 -40.52 -21.77
N THR A 109 -25.94 -40.82 -22.43
CA THR A 109 -24.70 -41.25 -21.77
C THR A 109 -23.96 -40.03 -21.22
N VAL A 110 -23.98 -39.84 -19.90
CA VAL A 110 -23.41 -38.64 -19.24
C VAL A 110 -22.30 -39.04 -18.29
N TYR A 111 -21.09 -38.56 -18.51
CA TYR A 111 -19.96 -38.74 -17.61
C TYR A 111 -19.80 -37.53 -16.67
N HIS A 112 -19.98 -37.75 -15.37
CA HIS A 112 -19.78 -36.74 -14.34
C HIS A 112 -18.34 -36.77 -13.80
N PHE A 113 -17.64 -35.64 -13.85
CA PHE A 113 -16.28 -35.54 -13.34
C PHE A 113 -16.27 -35.19 -11.85
N PRO A 114 -15.24 -35.63 -11.10
CA PRO A 114 -14.92 -35.02 -9.81
C PRO A 114 -14.68 -33.52 -9.95
N ALA A 115 -14.85 -32.78 -8.85
CA ALA A 115 -14.36 -31.42 -8.77
C ALA A 115 -12.83 -31.43 -8.91
N ALA A 116 -12.28 -30.40 -9.55
CA ALA A 116 -10.84 -30.22 -9.67
C ALA A 116 -10.41 -29.07 -8.76
N THR A 117 -9.61 -29.38 -7.76
CA THR A 117 -9.12 -28.43 -6.75
C THR A 117 -7.63 -28.15 -6.86
N ASP A 118 -6.91 -28.93 -7.67
CA ASP A 118 -5.47 -28.78 -7.88
C ASP A 118 -5.04 -29.20 -9.30
N ILE A 119 -3.74 -29.12 -9.58
CA ILE A 119 -3.16 -29.46 -10.90
C ILE A 119 -3.26 -30.96 -11.20
N ASP A 120 -3.12 -31.82 -10.18
CA ASP A 120 -3.22 -33.27 -10.32
C ASP A 120 -4.64 -33.68 -10.72
N ASP A 121 -5.67 -33.04 -10.16
CA ASP A 121 -7.05 -33.23 -10.57
C ASP A 121 -7.30 -32.82 -12.03
N ILE A 122 -6.69 -31.72 -12.48
CA ILE A 122 -6.76 -31.27 -13.87
C ILE A 122 -6.07 -32.29 -14.79
N ALA A 123 -4.90 -32.79 -14.41
CA ALA A 123 -4.19 -33.83 -15.15
C ALA A 123 -5.00 -35.13 -15.23
N ALA A 124 -5.59 -35.56 -14.11
CA ALA A 124 -6.43 -36.74 -14.04
C ALA A 124 -7.70 -36.58 -14.89
N LYS A 125 -8.35 -35.41 -14.85
CA LYS A 125 -9.51 -35.07 -15.68
C LYS A 125 -9.16 -35.08 -17.16
N THR A 126 -7.98 -34.60 -17.53
CA THR A 126 -7.49 -34.59 -18.92
C THR A 126 -7.21 -36.00 -19.42
N GLU A 127 -6.53 -36.82 -18.62
CA GLU A 127 -6.32 -38.25 -18.93
C GLU A 127 -7.66 -38.98 -19.07
N ARG A 128 -8.61 -38.73 -18.15
CA ARG A 128 -9.95 -39.31 -18.18
C ARG A 128 -10.69 -38.94 -19.46
N THR A 129 -10.62 -37.66 -19.86
CA THR A 129 -11.23 -37.14 -21.09
C THR A 129 -10.60 -37.81 -22.30
N GLY A 130 -9.27 -37.89 -22.37
CA GLY A 130 -8.53 -38.61 -23.40
C GLY A 130 -8.99 -40.06 -23.55
N ARG A 131 -9.19 -40.77 -22.44
CA ARG A 131 -9.73 -42.14 -22.45
C ARG A 131 -11.17 -42.22 -22.95
N LEU A 132 -12.04 -41.33 -22.47
CA LEU A 132 -13.46 -41.29 -22.87
C LEU A 132 -13.64 -41.03 -24.37
N VAL A 133 -12.75 -40.24 -24.97
CA VAL A 133 -12.86 -39.85 -26.39
C VAL A 133 -11.86 -40.56 -27.31
N GLY A 134 -10.97 -41.40 -26.78
CA GLY A 134 -9.97 -42.15 -27.57
C GLY A 134 -8.72 -41.35 -27.97
N ASN A 135 -8.42 -40.23 -27.31
CA ASN A 135 -7.28 -39.34 -27.58
C ASN A 135 -6.23 -39.38 -26.45
N CYS A 136 -5.85 -40.57 -25.97
CA CYS A 136 -5.00 -40.68 -24.78
C CYS A 136 -3.56 -40.22 -24.99
N GLU A 137 -2.99 -40.40 -26.20
CA GLU A 137 -1.63 -39.95 -26.51
C GLU A 137 -1.53 -38.42 -26.40
N THR A 138 -2.41 -37.70 -27.10
CA THR A 138 -2.46 -36.24 -27.02
C THR A 138 -2.84 -35.74 -25.62
N ALA A 139 -3.71 -36.43 -24.89
CA ALA A 139 -3.99 -36.08 -23.49
C ALA A 139 -2.74 -36.21 -22.60
N ALA A 140 -1.92 -37.24 -22.82
CA ALA A 140 -0.66 -37.41 -22.10
C ALA A 140 0.38 -36.34 -22.51
N GLU A 141 0.44 -35.96 -23.79
CA GLU A 141 1.29 -34.86 -24.29
C GLU A 141 0.89 -33.53 -23.64
N VAL A 142 -0.40 -33.20 -23.62
CA VAL A 142 -0.94 -31.98 -22.98
C VAL A 142 -0.62 -31.95 -21.48
N ASN A 143 -0.81 -33.08 -20.77
CA ASN A 143 -0.41 -33.16 -19.35
C ASN A 143 1.10 -32.99 -19.16
N THR A 144 1.92 -33.52 -20.07
CA THR A 144 3.37 -33.36 -20.01
C THR A 144 3.76 -31.89 -20.18
N GLU A 145 3.15 -31.17 -21.12
CA GLU A 145 3.37 -29.74 -21.34
C GLU A 145 2.91 -28.89 -20.14
N MET A 146 1.75 -29.20 -19.57
CA MET A 146 1.23 -28.54 -18.38
C MET A 146 2.18 -28.71 -17.19
N ASN A 147 2.58 -29.95 -16.90
CA ASN A 147 3.46 -30.26 -15.77
C ASN A 147 4.85 -29.63 -15.96
N GLN A 148 5.41 -29.66 -17.17
CA GLN A 148 6.68 -28.99 -17.44
C GLN A 148 6.55 -27.47 -17.24
N THR A 149 5.43 -26.86 -17.65
CA THR A 149 5.19 -25.43 -17.40
C THR A 149 5.11 -25.12 -15.91
N VAL A 150 4.47 -25.97 -15.11
CA VAL A 150 4.44 -25.80 -13.65
C VAL A 150 5.85 -25.87 -13.08
N GLU A 151 6.64 -26.89 -13.42
CA GLU A 151 8.03 -27.02 -12.96
C GLU A 151 8.90 -25.82 -13.38
N ASP A 152 8.74 -25.33 -14.61
CA ASP A 152 9.48 -24.18 -15.13
C ASP A 152 9.11 -22.90 -14.37
N VAL A 153 7.83 -22.67 -14.09
CA VAL A 153 7.34 -21.50 -13.36
C VAL A 153 7.73 -21.56 -11.88
N GLU A 154 7.60 -22.71 -11.22
CA GLU A 154 8.05 -22.87 -9.83
C GLU A 154 9.55 -22.59 -9.71
N SER A 155 10.35 -23.02 -10.70
CA SER A 155 11.78 -22.69 -10.73
C SER A 155 12.05 -21.22 -11.02
N GLN A 156 11.22 -20.56 -11.83
CA GLN A 156 11.32 -19.12 -12.13
C GLN A 156 11.05 -18.28 -10.88
N THR A 157 10.06 -18.67 -10.07
CA THR A 157 9.61 -17.88 -8.90
C THR A 157 10.18 -18.38 -7.58
N ALA A 158 11.11 -19.35 -7.58
CA ALA A 158 11.62 -19.98 -6.36
C ALA A 158 12.37 -19.02 -5.42
N GLU A 159 13.04 -18.03 -5.99
CA GLU A 159 13.85 -17.04 -5.25
C GLU A 159 13.14 -15.68 -5.12
N LEU A 160 11.89 -15.59 -5.59
CA LEU A 160 11.07 -14.38 -5.46
C LEU A 160 10.37 -14.38 -4.10
N ASP A 161 10.16 -13.18 -3.55
CA ASP A 161 9.30 -13.02 -2.38
C ASP A 161 7.86 -13.40 -2.73
N ARG A 162 7.11 -14.02 -1.82
CA ARG A 162 5.74 -14.40 -2.13
C ARG A 162 4.79 -13.27 -1.75
N LEU A 163 4.42 -12.45 -2.74
CA LEU A 163 3.49 -11.34 -2.55
C LEU A 163 2.11 -11.84 -2.12
N ASP A 164 1.50 -11.11 -1.18
CA ASP A 164 0.16 -11.38 -0.71
C ASP A 164 -0.87 -10.97 -1.77
N ALA A 165 -1.66 -11.93 -2.24
CA ALA A 165 -2.52 -11.80 -3.40
C ALA A 165 -3.96 -12.20 -3.09
N LEU A 166 -4.90 -11.51 -3.73
CA LEU A 166 -6.32 -11.83 -3.64
C LEU A 166 -6.98 -11.88 -5.02
N TYR A 167 -7.85 -12.86 -5.23
CA TYR A 167 -8.72 -12.91 -6.41
C TYR A 167 -10.20 -12.76 -6.04
N PRO A 168 -10.76 -11.54 -6.13
CA PRO A 168 -12.20 -11.32 -5.95
C PRO A 168 -13.01 -11.73 -7.18
N LEU A 169 -14.09 -12.45 -6.94
CA LEU A 169 -15.08 -12.86 -7.94
C LEU A 169 -16.30 -11.91 -7.99
N GLY A 170 -16.30 -10.89 -7.12
CA GLY A 170 -17.39 -9.94 -6.95
C GLY A 170 -18.42 -10.37 -5.89
N GLY A 171 -19.16 -9.38 -5.35
CA GLY A 171 -20.15 -9.62 -4.29
C GLY A 171 -19.55 -10.19 -3.00
N GLY A 172 -18.26 -9.94 -2.75
CA GLY A 172 -17.49 -10.45 -1.61
C GLY A 172 -16.96 -11.88 -1.78
N PHE A 173 -17.29 -12.57 -2.88
CA PHE A 173 -16.76 -13.92 -3.14
C PHE A 173 -15.30 -13.86 -3.56
N VAL A 174 -14.49 -14.80 -3.09
CA VAL A 174 -13.06 -14.93 -3.41
C VAL A 174 -12.72 -16.38 -3.74
N ALA A 175 -11.59 -16.64 -4.39
CA ALA A 175 -11.03 -17.99 -4.50
C ALA A 175 -10.09 -18.25 -3.31
N ALA A 176 -10.45 -19.18 -2.43
CA ALA A 176 -9.71 -19.48 -1.21
C ALA A 176 -8.96 -20.84 -1.31
N ASP A 177 -8.67 -21.49 -0.19
CA ASP A 177 -7.92 -22.76 -0.20
C ASP A 177 -8.74 -23.89 -0.87
N SER A 178 -8.11 -25.01 -1.18
CA SER A 178 -8.79 -26.12 -1.89
C SER A 178 -9.44 -25.68 -3.22
N THR A 179 -8.83 -24.72 -3.93
CA THR A 179 -9.21 -24.31 -5.28
C THR A 179 -8.03 -24.38 -6.24
N PHE A 180 -8.28 -24.72 -7.51
CA PHE A 180 -7.20 -24.76 -8.50
C PHE A 180 -6.62 -23.37 -8.79
N ILE A 181 -7.38 -22.30 -8.52
CA ILE A 181 -6.93 -20.92 -8.63
C ILE A 181 -5.87 -20.62 -7.56
N ASN A 182 -6.10 -21.08 -6.32
CA ASN A 182 -5.12 -21.00 -5.25
C ASN A 182 -3.82 -21.75 -5.61
N GLU A 183 -3.91 -22.92 -6.26
CA GLU A 183 -2.72 -23.62 -6.76
C GLU A 183 -2.00 -22.83 -7.87
N ILE A 184 -2.73 -22.20 -8.80
CA ILE A 184 -2.13 -21.28 -9.81
C ILE A 184 -1.38 -20.14 -9.12
N MET A 185 -1.98 -19.51 -8.10
CA MET A 185 -1.39 -18.42 -7.33
C MET A 185 -0.10 -18.87 -6.62
N LYS A 186 -0.12 -20.02 -5.94
CA LYS A 186 1.05 -20.59 -5.26
C LYS A 186 2.20 -20.92 -6.23
N ILE A 187 1.88 -21.54 -7.38
CA ILE A 187 2.86 -21.90 -8.40
C ILE A 187 3.52 -20.65 -8.98
N ALA A 188 2.74 -19.59 -9.20
CA ALA A 188 3.22 -18.34 -9.77
C ALA A 188 3.94 -17.41 -8.76
N GLY A 189 4.27 -17.90 -7.56
CA GLY A 189 5.04 -17.13 -6.59
C GLY A 189 4.24 -16.13 -5.75
N THR A 190 2.93 -16.36 -5.54
CA THR A 190 2.11 -15.52 -4.64
C THR A 190 1.58 -16.32 -3.45
N THR A 191 1.19 -15.62 -2.39
CA THR A 191 0.46 -16.15 -1.25
C THR A 191 -0.99 -15.71 -1.38
N ASN A 192 -1.94 -16.65 -1.51
CA ASN A 192 -3.36 -16.29 -1.56
C ASN A 192 -3.87 -15.99 -0.16
N VAL A 193 -4.13 -14.72 0.14
CA VAL A 193 -4.55 -14.30 1.49
C VAL A 193 -5.92 -14.85 1.89
N ALA A 194 -6.76 -15.23 0.93
CA ALA A 194 -8.03 -15.88 1.24
C ALA A 194 -7.86 -17.35 1.69
N ALA A 195 -6.71 -17.97 1.42
CA ALA A 195 -6.49 -19.39 1.71
C ALA A 195 -6.40 -19.70 3.22
N SER A 196 -6.01 -18.72 4.06
CA SER A 196 -6.07 -18.88 5.51
C SER A 196 -7.49 -18.80 6.07
N GLU A 197 -8.42 -18.18 5.33
CA GLU A 197 -9.74 -17.81 5.85
C GLU A 197 -10.78 -18.91 5.65
N ALA A 198 -10.72 -19.64 4.52
CA ALA A 198 -11.67 -20.72 4.22
C ALA A 198 -11.25 -21.59 3.01
N ASP A 199 -12.03 -22.65 2.77
CA ASP A 199 -11.96 -23.46 1.55
C ASP A 199 -12.96 -23.00 0.48
N GLY A 200 -12.61 -23.23 -0.78
CA GLY A 200 -13.51 -23.08 -1.92
C GLY A 200 -13.73 -21.62 -2.30
N TYR A 201 -14.99 -21.21 -2.38
CA TYR A 201 -15.39 -19.87 -2.81
C TYR A 201 -16.22 -19.16 -1.73
N PRO A 202 -15.59 -18.81 -0.59
CA PRO A 202 -16.28 -18.14 0.51
C PRO A 202 -16.61 -16.70 0.13
N GLN A 203 -17.55 -16.11 0.87
CA GLN A 203 -17.74 -14.67 0.90
C GLN A 203 -16.94 -14.13 2.10
N LEU A 204 -15.95 -13.28 1.84
CA LEU A 204 -15.24 -12.57 2.91
C LEU A 204 -15.98 -11.27 3.24
N SER A 205 -15.93 -10.86 4.51
CA SER A 205 -16.39 -9.53 4.90
C SER A 205 -15.36 -8.48 4.49
N ASP A 206 -15.83 -7.23 4.40
CA ASP A 206 -14.97 -6.09 4.11
C ASP A 206 -13.81 -5.98 5.12
N GLU A 207 -14.11 -6.18 6.40
CA GLU A 207 -13.12 -6.24 7.49
C GLU A 207 -12.04 -7.31 7.28
N VAL A 208 -12.43 -8.51 6.82
CA VAL A 208 -11.45 -9.57 6.56
C VAL A 208 -10.57 -9.21 5.37
N ILE A 209 -11.14 -8.64 4.31
CA ILE A 209 -10.38 -8.21 3.12
C ILE A 209 -9.34 -7.14 3.50
N LEU A 210 -9.75 -6.14 4.30
CA LEU A 210 -8.85 -5.10 4.80
C LEU A 210 -7.77 -5.68 5.71
N LYS A 211 -8.13 -6.59 6.62
CA LYS A 211 -7.17 -7.25 7.51
C LYS A 211 -6.17 -8.12 6.77
N THR A 212 -6.61 -8.82 5.72
CA THR A 212 -5.72 -9.65 4.90
C THR A 212 -4.79 -8.84 4.01
N ASP A 213 -5.11 -7.55 3.81
CA ASP A 213 -4.35 -6.55 3.07
C ASP A 213 -3.53 -7.09 1.87
N PRO A 214 -4.19 -7.55 0.80
CA PRO A 214 -3.45 -8.03 -0.37
C PRO A 214 -2.58 -6.92 -0.97
N GLU A 215 -1.32 -7.24 -1.29
CA GLU A 215 -0.36 -6.41 -2.04
C GLU A 215 -0.65 -6.39 -3.54
N ILE A 216 -1.31 -7.43 -4.07
CA ILE A 216 -1.64 -7.58 -5.49
C ILE A 216 -3.06 -8.14 -5.68
N MET A 217 -3.84 -7.50 -6.54
CA MET A 217 -5.17 -7.97 -6.93
C MET A 217 -5.15 -8.70 -8.28
N LEU A 218 -5.65 -9.92 -8.33
CA LEU A 218 -5.98 -10.54 -9.62
C LEU A 218 -7.32 -9.99 -10.08
N VAL A 219 -7.37 -9.45 -11.28
CA VAL A 219 -8.61 -8.95 -11.89
C VAL A 219 -8.83 -9.60 -13.24
N THR A 220 -10.06 -9.58 -13.73
CA THR A 220 -10.37 -10.12 -15.06
C THR A 220 -10.95 -9.09 -16.03
N ASP A 221 -11.26 -7.90 -15.53
CA ASP A 221 -11.50 -6.71 -16.33
C ASP A 221 -10.19 -5.93 -16.51
N THR A 222 -10.01 -5.32 -17.69
CA THR A 222 -8.78 -4.63 -18.07
C THR A 222 -8.58 -3.29 -17.37
N GLU A 223 -9.61 -2.79 -16.67
CA GLU A 223 -9.59 -1.47 -16.02
C GLU A 223 -9.40 -1.59 -14.50
N GLY A 224 -9.35 -2.80 -13.95
CA GLY A 224 -9.16 -3.00 -12.51
C GLY A 224 -10.25 -2.35 -11.65
N ALA A 225 -11.48 -2.18 -12.16
CA ALA A 225 -12.49 -1.31 -11.55
C ALA A 225 -12.94 -1.73 -10.13
N ILE A 226 -12.53 -2.92 -9.68
CA ILE A 226 -12.73 -3.37 -8.30
C ILE A 226 -11.81 -2.66 -7.31
N LEU A 227 -10.63 -2.20 -7.75
CA LEU A 227 -9.68 -1.44 -6.93
C LEU A 227 -10.23 -0.07 -6.55
N ASP A 228 -11.12 0.53 -7.34
CA ASP A 228 -11.76 1.81 -6.99
C ASP A 228 -12.87 1.69 -5.92
N ARG A 229 -13.10 0.49 -5.37
CA ARG A 229 -14.27 0.18 -4.55
C ARG A 229 -13.84 -0.35 -3.20
N GLU A 230 -14.43 0.20 -2.13
CA GLU A 230 -14.32 -0.40 -0.81
C GLU A 230 -14.84 -1.85 -0.81
N PRO A 231 -14.16 -2.76 -0.08
CA PRO A 231 -12.97 -2.54 0.75
C PRO A 231 -11.64 -2.49 -0.03
N TYR A 232 -11.63 -2.92 -1.29
CA TYR A 232 -10.40 -3.16 -2.06
C TYR A 232 -9.59 -1.89 -2.31
N ALA A 233 -10.23 -0.72 -2.38
CA ALA A 233 -9.55 0.58 -2.53
C ALA A 233 -8.61 0.92 -1.36
N SER A 234 -8.91 0.38 -0.18
CA SER A 234 -8.18 0.64 1.05
C SER A 234 -7.18 -0.46 1.40
N THR A 235 -6.97 -1.46 0.52
CA THR A 235 -5.86 -2.41 0.67
C THR A 235 -4.61 -1.87 -0.02
N THR A 236 -3.43 -2.38 0.31
CA THR A 236 -2.15 -2.06 -0.33
C THR A 236 -2.26 -2.15 -1.84
N ALA A 237 -2.85 -3.23 -2.36
CA ALA A 237 -3.09 -3.37 -3.79
C ALA A 237 -3.97 -2.27 -4.40
N GLY A 238 -5.02 -1.83 -3.70
CA GLY A 238 -5.91 -0.75 -4.15
C GLY A 238 -5.23 0.61 -4.12
N ALA A 239 -4.52 0.91 -3.03
CA ALA A 239 -3.81 2.16 -2.82
C ALA A 239 -2.65 2.35 -3.83
N GLU A 240 -1.95 1.27 -4.17
CA GLU A 240 -0.82 1.28 -5.11
C GLU A 240 -1.23 1.03 -6.57
N ASP A 241 -2.51 0.78 -6.85
CA ASP A 241 -3.01 0.34 -8.17
C ASP A 241 -2.28 -0.94 -8.68
N ASN A 242 -1.94 -1.84 -7.75
CA ASN A 242 -1.24 -3.09 -8.03
C ASN A 242 -2.23 -4.20 -8.35
N TYR A 243 -2.42 -4.45 -9.64
CA TYR A 243 -3.22 -5.57 -10.11
C TYR A 243 -2.65 -6.27 -11.32
N VAL A 244 -3.04 -7.54 -11.47
CA VAL A 244 -2.70 -8.35 -12.64
C VAL A 244 -3.97 -8.72 -13.38
N VAL A 245 -4.05 -8.30 -14.64
CA VAL A 245 -5.16 -8.64 -15.52
C VAL A 245 -4.99 -10.07 -16.01
N MET A 246 -5.89 -10.93 -15.55
CA MET A 246 -5.94 -12.33 -15.88
C MET A 246 -7.04 -12.58 -16.91
N ASN A 247 -6.77 -13.43 -17.90
CA ASN A 247 -7.81 -13.83 -18.84
C ASN A 247 -8.88 -14.66 -18.11
N THR A 248 -10.12 -14.15 -18.06
CA THR A 248 -11.24 -14.81 -17.37
C THR A 248 -11.44 -16.26 -17.81
N ASN A 249 -11.23 -16.55 -19.11
CA ASN A 249 -11.44 -17.89 -19.65
C ASN A 249 -10.37 -18.89 -19.21
N TYR A 250 -9.20 -18.40 -18.81
CA TYR A 250 -8.10 -19.21 -18.31
C TYR A 250 -8.16 -19.27 -16.79
N LEU A 251 -8.34 -18.15 -16.10
CA LEU A 251 -8.35 -18.15 -14.64
C LEU A 251 -9.54 -18.92 -14.04
N ASN A 252 -10.73 -18.89 -14.66
CA ASN A 252 -11.95 -19.45 -14.07
C ASN A 252 -12.35 -20.83 -14.62
N GLN A 253 -11.48 -21.54 -15.34
CA GLN A 253 -11.82 -22.82 -15.97
C GLN A 253 -10.74 -23.87 -15.68
N PRO A 254 -11.00 -24.94 -14.90
CA PRO A 254 -9.97 -25.95 -14.59
C PRO A 254 -9.70 -26.86 -15.80
N ALA A 255 -8.68 -26.49 -16.57
CA ALA A 255 -8.22 -27.14 -17.80
C ALA A 255 -6.71 -26.88 -18.02
N PRO A 256 -6.00 -27.71 -18.81
CA PRO A 256 -4.55 -27.56 -19.01
C PRO A 256 -4.09 -26.20 -19.53
N ARG A 257 -4.74 -25.61 -20.55
CA ARG A 257 -4.36 -24.28 -21.04
C ARG A 257 -4.56 -23.21 -19.98
N SER A 258 -5.59 -23.32 -19.16
CA SER A 258 -5.78 -22.42 -18.01
C SER A 258 -4.59 -22.43 -17.06
N VAL A 259 -4.09 -23.60 -16.68
CA VAL A 259 -2.89 -23.73 -15.84
C VAL A 259 -1.69 -23.09 -16.53
N ILE A 260 -1.41 -23.50 -17.77
CA ILE A 260 -0.24 -23.04 -18.53
C ILE A 260 -0.22 -21.52 -18.70
N GLU A 261 -1.33 -20.92 -19.13
CA GLU A 261 -1.40 -19.50 -19.45
C GLU A 261 -1.47 -18.64 -18.19
N SER A 262 -2.26 -19.05 -17.19
CA SER A 262 -2.42 -18.26 -15.96
C SER A 262 -1.17 -18.29 -15.08
N THR A 263 -0.49 -19.43 -14.91
CA THR A 263 0.75 -19.46 -14.12
C THR A 263 1.85 -18.64 -14.78
N LYS A 264 2.01 -18.73 -16.10
CA LYS A 264 2.97 -17.90 -16.86
C LYS A 264 2.67 -16.41 -16.76
N THR A 265 1.39 -16.03 -16.93
CA THR A 265 0.98 -14.62 -16.90
C THR A 265 1.22 -14.03 -15.51
N LEU A 266 0.81 -14.74 -14.46
CA LEU A 266 0.97 -14.27 -13.09
C LEU A 266 2.44 -14.26 -12.66
N ALA A 267 3.22 -15.29 -12.98
CA ALA A 267 4.64 -15.34 -12.63
C ALA A 267 5.45 -14.24 -13.29
N ALA A 268 5.18 -13.94 -14.57
CA ALA A 268 5.82 -12.83 -15.25
C ALA A 268 5.45 -11.48 -14.60
N ALA A 269 4.19 -11.30 -14.21
CA ALA A 269 3.77 -10.07 -13.53
C ALA A 269 4.39 -9.93 -12.12
N VAL A 270 4.50 -11.02 -11.37
CA VAL A 270 5.16 -11.04 -10.05
C VAL A 270 6.65 -10.75 -10.19
N GLU A 271 7.31 -11.34 -11.19
CA GLU A 271 8.71 -11.05 -11.51
C GLU A 271 8.88 -9.58 -11.91
N ASP A 272 8.01 -9.01 -12.75
CA ASP A 272 8.06 -7.60 -13.15
C ASP A 272 7.81 -6.67 -11.96
N LEU A 273 6.85 -6.97 -11.08
CA LEU A 273 6.58 -6.18 -9.87
C LEU A 273 7.75 -6.21 -8.90
N GLN A 274 8.40 -7.37 -8.72
CA GLN A 274 9.57 -7.48 -7.85
C GLN A 274 10.85 -7.00 -8.51
N ALA A 275 10.99 -7.11 -9.82
CA ALA A 275 12.07 -6.49 -10.57
C ALA A 275 11.92 -4.98 -10.56
N ASN A 276 10.70 -4.43 -10.55
CA ASN A 276 10.45 -3.01 -10.33
C ASN A 276 10.65 -2.62 -8.87
N LYS A 277 10.28 -3.45 -7.88
CA LYS A 277 10.64 -3.23 -6.46
C LYS A 277 12.16 -3.31 -6.27
N THR A 278 12.85 -4.16 -7.04
CA THR A 278 14.31 -4.31 -7.09
C THR A 278 14.97 -3.21 -7.91
N GLU A 279 14.37 -2.69 -8.98
CA GLU A 279 14.87 -1.54 -9.74
C GLU A 279 14.53 -0.23 -9.04
N GLU A 280 13.48 -0.18 -8.22
CA GLU A 280 13.20 0.90 -7.29
C GLU A 280 14.14 0.83 -6.09
N THR A 281 14.54 -0.34 -5.59
CA THR A 281 15.57 -0.47 -4.52
C THR A 281 17.03 -0.42 -5.04
N VAL A 282 17.30 -0.81 -6.28
CA VAL A 282 18.62 -0.75 -6.95
C VAL A 282 18.82 0.59 -7.67
N ASN A 283 17.77 1.30 -8.09
CA ASN A 283 17.85 2.74 -8.43
C ASN A 283 17.57 3.67 -7.24
N SER A 284 17.05 3.19 -6.11
CA SER A 284 17.02 3.96 -4.84
C SER A 284 18.41 4.00 -4.19
N SER A 285 19.24 2.97 -4.36
CA SER A 285 20.55 2.93 -3.71
C SER A 285 21.73 3.53 -4.46
N ASP A 286 21.60 4.09 -5.68
CA ASP A 286 22.82 4.56 -6.38
C ASP A 286 22.79 5.90 -7.14
N THR A 287 21.71 6.68 -7.15
CA THR A 287 21.89 8.12 -7.44
C THR A 287 20.99 9.03 -6.63
N CYS A 288 21.59 9.67 -5.61
CA CYS A 288 21.14 10.96 -5.10
C CYS A 288 21.46 12.09 -6.11
N GLY A 289 21.06 11.88 -7.37
CA GLY A 289 21.51 12.64 -8.52
C GLY A 289 20.34 13.17 -9.34
N PHE A 290 20.61 14.23 -10.07
CA PHE A 290 19.65 14.89 -10.95
C PHE A 290 20.11 14.73 -12.42
N PRO A 291 19.19 14.67 -13.40
CA PRO A 291 17.74 14.85 -13.25
C PRO A 291 17.06 13.66 -12.56
N LEU A 292 16.10 13.96 -11.69
CA LEU A 292 15.26 12.99 -10.99
C LEU A 292 13.84 13.09 -11.53
N THR A 293 13.31 12.00 -12.08
CA THR A 293 11.88 11.92 -12.47
C THR A 293 11.16 10.96 -11.52
N VAL A 294 10.05 11.43 -10.95
CA VAL A 294 9.26 10.69 -9.97
C VAL A 294 7.77 10.91 -10.23
N THR A 295 6.98 9.86 -10.04
CA THR A 295 5.53 9.98 -10.00
C THR A 295 5.09 10.31 -8.58
N ASP A 296 4.12 11.20 -8.43
CA ASP A 296 3.55 11.56 -7.13
C ASP A 296 2.16 10.94 -6.93
N THR A 297 1.53 11.14 -5.77
CA THR A 297 0.24 10.49 -5.43
C THR A 297 -0.93 10.90 -6.36
N THR A 298 -0.76 11.93 -7.19
CA THR A 298 -1.75 12.30 -8.22
C THR A 298 -1.57 11.55 -9.54
N GLY A 299 -0.61 10.63 -9.61
CA GLY A 299 -0.20 9.97 -10.85
C GLY A 299 0.55 10.89 -11.82
N THR A 300 0.98 12.08 -11.37
CA THR A 300 1.70 13.03 -12.21
C THR A 300 3.20 12.78 -12.15
N GLU A 301 3.83 12.57 -13.31
CA GLU A 301 5.29 12.57 -13.42
C GLU A 301 5.84 13.99 -13.21
N ILE A 302 6.76 14.12 -12.26
CA ILE A 302 7.47 15.33 -11.92
C ILE A 302 8.96 15.11 -12.17
N THR A 303 9.56 15.98 -12.97
CA THR A 303 11.00 16.01 -13.21
C THR A 303 11.63 17.16 -12.44
N VAL A 304 12.64 16.86 -11.64
CA VAL A 304 13.54 17.81 -10.99
C VAL A 304 14.87 17.73 -11.72
N ASP A 305 15.19 18.74 -12.53
CA ASP A 305 16.34 18.68 -13.45
C ASP A 305 17.69 18.82 -12.74
N GLU A 306 17.73 19.58 -11.65
CA GLU A 306 18.91 19.90 -10.85
C GLU A 306 18.52 19.99 -9.36
N GLN A 307 19.49 19.92 -8.46
CA GLN A 307 19.23 20.06 -7.03
C GLN A 307 18.53 21.40 -6.75
N PRO A 308 17.35 21.41 -6.09
CA PRO A 308 16.59 22.64 -5.93
C PRO A 308 17.26 23.57 -4.91
N ASP A 309 17.52 24.81 -5.31
CA ASP A 309 18.12 25.86 -4.47
C ASP A 309 17.05 26.63 -3.66
N ARG A 310 15.81 26.65 -4.14
CA ARG A 310 14.68 27.37 -3.57
C ARG A 310 13.50 26.43 -3.35
N ILE A 311 13.32 25.98 -2.13
CA ILE A 311 12.25 25.04 -1.75
C ILE A 311 11.16 25.79 -0.99
N THR A 312 9.90 25.56 -1.34
CA THR A 312 8.75 26.04 -0.54
C THR A 312 7.95 24.86 -0.04
N THR A 313 7.58 24.88 1.25
CA THR A 313 6.73 23.84 1.84
C THR A 313 5.33 24.37 2.09
N THR A 314 4.31 23.56 1.79
CA THR A 314 2.90 23.95 2.01
C THR A 314 2.34 23.42 3.34
N ASN A 315 3.15 22.72 4.13
CA ASN A 315 2.76 22.09 5.38
C ASN A 315 3.97 22.06 6.35
N PRO A 316 3.76 22.22 7.67
CA PRO A 316 4.86 22.23 8.62
C PRO A 316 5.60 20.88 8.72
N SER A 317 4.96 19.75 8.43
CA SER A 317 5.65 18.44 8.43
C SER A 317 6.77 18.37 7.39
N ALA A 318 6.54 18.83 6.16
CA ALA A 318 7.60 18.91 5.15
C ALA A 318 8.70 19.93 5.54
N ALA A 319 8.35 21.01 6.25
CA ALA A 319 9.36 21.91 6.81
C ALA A 319 10.21 21.17 7.84
N GLN A 320 9.59 20.47 8.79
CA GLN A 320 10.31 19.71 9.83
C GLN A 320 11.30 18.71 9.23
N THR A 321 10.85 17.91 8.25
CA THR A 321 11.72 16.96 7.53
C THR A 321 12.90 17.68 6.86
N LEU A 322 12.69 18.80 6.16
CA LEU A 322 13.81 19.54 5.56
C LEU A 322 14.83 20.08 6.56
N TRP A 323 14.42 20.37 7.80
CA TRP A 323 15.33 20.78 8.87
C TRP A 323 16.16 19.60 9.39
N GLU A 324 15.56 18.42 9.50
CA GLU A 324 16.26 17.18 9.87
C GLU A 324 17.27 16.77 8.79
N LEU A 325 16.92 16.98 7.52
CA LEU A 325 17.81 16.71 6.40
C LEU A 325 18.91 17.77 6.21
N GLY A 326 18.98 18.82 7.04
CA GLY A 326 19.96 19.90 6.87
C GLY A 326 19.72 20.80 5.64
N ALA A 327 18.52 20.79 5.07
CA ALA A 327 18.15 21.55 3.86
C ALA A 327 17.49 22.92 4.15
N GLN A 328 17.39 23.33 5.41
CA GLN A 328 16.70 24.56 5.85
C GLN A 328 17.22 25.85 5.19
N ASN A 329 18.48 25.87 4.74
CA ASN A 329 19.07 27.03 4.07
C ASN A 329 18.47 27.28 2.68
N ARG A 330 18.03 26.21 1.99
CA ARG A 330 17.38 26.25 0.67
C ARG A 330 15.88 26.51 0.74
N VAL A 331 15.29 26.41 1.93
CA VAL A 331 13.88 26.74 2.14
C VAL A 331 13.69 28.25 2.02
N VAL A 332 12.75 28.70 1.19
CA VAL A 332 12.44 30.14 0.95
C VAL A 332 11.02 30.52 1.38
N GLY A 333 10.14 29.54 1.55
CA GLY A 333 8.78 29.73 2.01
C GLY A 333 8.28 28.59 2.90
N VAL A 334 7.56 28.95 3.96
CA VAL A 334 6.93 28.01 4.90
C VAL A 334 5.56 28.54 5.32
N THR A 335 4.68 27.67 5.82
CA THR A 335 3.44 28.11 6.47
C THR A 335 3.72 28.70 7.84
N GLU A 336 2.81 29.50 8.37
CA GLU A 336 2.92 30.07 9.72
C GLU A 336 3.04 29.01 10.82
N PHE A 337 2.50 27.81 10.57
CA PHE A 337 2.53 26.68 11.50
C PHE A 337 3.92 26.06 11.66
N ALA A 338 4.87 26.38 10.77
CA ALA A 338 6.27 25.98 10.91
C ALA A 338 7.10 26.97 11.75
N GLY A 339 6.51 28.07 12.26
CA GLY A 339 7.22 29.17 12.91
C GLY A 339 8.02 28.81 14.17
N TYR A 340 7.81 27.62 14.73
CA TYR A 340 8.60 27.09 15.85
C TYR A 340 9.99 26.59 15.44
N LEU A 341 10.20 26.29 14.15
CA LEU A 341 11.50 25.85 13.63
C LEU A 341 12.48 27.03 13.58
N ASN A 342 13.71 26.77 14.02
CA ASN A 342 14.76 27.80 14.07
C ASN A 342 15.05 28.34 12.66
N GLY A 343 15.18 29.66 12.53
CA GLY A 343 15.49 30.32 11.25
C GLY A 343 14.29 30.55 10.32
N THR A 344 13.05 30.21 10.71
CA THR A 344 11.86 30.48 9.90
C THR A 344 11.48 31.96 9.80
N ALA A 345 11.90 32.79 10.75
CA ALA A 345 11.61 34.22 10.77
C ALA A 345 12.15 34.99 9.55
N SER A 346 13.17 34.46 8.86
CA SER A 346 13.72 35.03 7.63
C SER A 346 13.07 34.48 6.35
N LYS A 347 12.15 33.51 6.48
CA LYS A 347 11.48 32.84 5.36
C LYS A 347 10.13 33.51 5.05
N THR A 348 9.66 33.36 3.82
CA THR A 348 8.34 33.92 3.44
C THR A 348 7.22 33.09 4.05
N ASN A 349 6.30 33.72 4.78
CA ASN A 349 5.08 33.06 5.22
C ASN A 349 4.11 32.92 4.04
N VAL A 350 3.84 31.68 3.61
CA VAL A 350 2.96 31.37 2.46
C VAL A 350 1.52 31.01 2.86
N SER A 351 1.14 31.10 4.14
CA SER A 351 -0.23 30.83 4.60
C SER A 351 -1.28 31.74 3.94
N ALA A 352 -2.46 31.18 3.68
CA ALA A 352 -3.70 31.91 3.41
C ALA A 352 -4.59 31.94 4.66
N GLU A 353 -5.79 32.53 4.56
CA GLU A 353 -6.80 32.44 5.63
C GLU A 353 -7.18 30.97 5.91
N PHE A 354 -7.17 30.14 4.86
CA PHE A 354 -7.29 28.68 4.93
C PHE A 354 -6.26 28.05 3.99
N GLY A 355 -5.43 27.14 4.50
CA GLY A 355 -4.40 26.46 3.72
C GLY A 355 -3.28 27.41 3.26
N VAL A 356 -2.91 27.34 1.98
CA VAL A 356 -1.75 28.03 1.41
C VAL A 356 -2.17 29.00 0.30
N SER A 357 -1.54 30.18 0.24
CA SER A 357 -1.78 31.16 -0.82
C SER A 357 -0.88 30.85 -2.02
N VAL A 358 -1.53 30.54 -3.15
CA VAL A 358 -0.86 30.31 -4.43
C VAL A 358 0.00 31.51 -4.82
N GLU A 359 -0.50 32.74 -4.67
CA GLU A 359 0.25 33.95 -5.01
C GLU A 359 1.50 34.12 -4.14
N LYS A 360 1.41 33.79 -2.85
CA LYS A 360 2.57 33.86 -1.94
C LYS A 360 3.60 32.79 -2.26
N VAL A 361 3.17 31.58 -2.63
CA VAL A 361 4.08 30.52 -3.08
C VAL A 361 4.76 30.92 -4.38
N VAL A 362 4.04 31.43 -5.37
CA VAL A 362 4.65 31.94 -6.62
C VAL A 362 5.65 33.05 -6.33
N ALA A 363 5.35 33.94 -5.38
CA ALA A 363 6.24 35.03 -4.99
C ALA A 363 7.56 34.57 -4.35
N THR A 364 7.65 33.33 -3.86
CA THR A 364 8.93 32.78 -3.37
C THR A 364 9.83 32.30 -4.52
N ASN A 365 9.33 32.25 -5.76
CA ASN A 365 10.03 31.71 -6.93
C ASN A 365 10.72 30.38 -6.61
N PRO A 366 9.97 29.33 -6.24
CA PRO A 366 10.56 28.05 -5.85
C PRO A 366 10.92 27.21 -7.08
N ASP A 367 12.01 26.45 -6.96
CA ASP A 367 12.40 25.40 -7.90
C ASP A 367 11.61 24.11 -7.62
N LEU A 368 11.19 23.93 -6.37
CA LEU A 368 10.40 22.79 -5.91
C LEU A 368 9.43 23.22 -4.80
N VAL A 369 8.18 22.77 -4.91
CA VAL A 369 7.16 22.88 -3.86
C VAL A 369 6.87 21.49 -3.30
N LEU A 370 7.06 21.33 -1.99
CA LEU A 370 6.72 20.10 -1.26
C LEU A 370 5.35 20.26 -0.62
N ALA A 371 4.39 19.42 -1.03
CA ALA A 371 3.00 19.59 -0.70
C ALA A 371 2.34 18.35 -0.07
N PRO A 372 2.72 17.93 1.16
CA PRO A 372 2.01 16.85 1.84
C PRO A 372 0.66 17.34 2.37
N ASN A 373 -0.32 16.44 2.42
CA ASN A 373 -1.69 16.70 2.91
C ASN A 373 -2.38 17.89 2.20
N ALA A 374 -1.99 18.19 0.97
CA ALA A 374 -2.64 19.21 0.14
C ALA A 374 -3.81 18.56 -0.62
N SER A 375 -4.88 19.31 -0.88
CA SER A 375 -5.91 18.79 -1.78
C SER A 375 -5.38 18.73 -3.21
N ALA A 376 -5.87 17.76 -4.00
CA ALA A 376 -5.54 17.69 -5.44
C ALA A 376 -5.84 19.01 -6.17
N GLY A 377 -6.90 19.73 -5.76
CA GLY A 377 -7.22 21.06 -6.27
C GLY A 377 -6.14 22.10 -5.94
N GLN A 378 -5.65 22.15 -4.70
CA GLN A 378 -4.57 23.07 -4.31
C GLN A 378 -3.27 22.77 -5.07
N VAL A 379 -2.94 21.49 -5.27
CA VAL A 379 -1.78 21.07 -6.08
C VAL A 379 -1.95 21.48 -7.53
N ALA A 380 -3.15 21.28 -8.11
CA ALA A 380 -3.46 21.68 -9.47
C ALA A 380 -3.36 23.21 -9.65
N ASP A 381 -3.83 24.00 -8.70
CA ASP A 381 -3.75 25.47 -8.74
C ASP A 381 -2.29 25.96 -8.71
N LEU A 382 -1.43 25.32 -7.91
CA LEU A 382 0.01 25.60 -7.88
C LEU A 382 0.70 25.22 -9.19
N ARG A 383 0.40 24.04 -9.75
CA ARG A 383 0.94 23.58 -11.04
C ARG A 383 0.47 24.43 -12.21
N ALA A 384 -0.75 24.97 -12.15
CA ALA A 384 -1.26 25.90 -13.16
C ALA A 384 -0.44 27.20 -13.27
N GLN A 385 0.39 27.51 -12.26
CA GLN A 385 1.37 28.60 -12.28
C GLN A 385 2.75 28.18 -12.84
N ASN A 386 2.85 26.99 -13.45
CA ASN A 386 4.09 26.36 -13.91
C ASN A 386 5.12 26.10 -12.80
N LEU A 387 4.65 25.81 -11.59
CA LEU A 387 5.53 25.38 -10.49
C LEU A 387 5.72 23.86 -10.52
N THR A 388 6.93 23.41 -10.21
CA THR A 388 7.24 22.00 -9.92
C THR A 388 6.72 21.68 -8.52
N VAL A 389 5.65 20.89 -8.43
CA VAL A 389 4.98 20.55 -7.16
C VAL A 389 4.98 19.04 -7.00
N TYR A 390 5.52 18.55 -5.88
CA TYR A 390 5.45 17.14 -5.50
C TYR A 390 4.38 16.95 -4.40
N HIS A 391 3.35 16.16 -4.72
CA HIS A 391 2.28 15.80 -3.78
C HIS A 391 2.59 14.45 -3.11
N PHE A 392 2.75 14.48 -1.80
CA PHE A 392 2.99 13.27 -1.02
C PHE A 392 1.69 12.53 -0.72
N PRO A 393 1.73 11.19 -0.62
CA PRO A 393 0.64 10.44 0.01
C PRO A 393 0.42 10.90 1.47
N ALA A 394 -0.74 10.54 2.03
CA ALA A 394 -0.96 10.68 3.46
C ALA A 394 0.06 9.82 4.21
N ALA A 395 0.42 10.24 5.43
CA ALA A 395 1.28 9.46 6.30
C ALA A 395 0.50 9.13 7.58
N THR A 396 0.17 7.85 7.73
CA THR A 396 -0.62 7.29 8.83
C THR A 396 0.20 6.46 9.79
N ASP A 397 1.42 6.09 9.41
CA ASP A 397 2.33 5.31 10.27
C ASP A 397 3.82 5.72 10.16
N VAL A 398 4.72 5.02 10.88
CA VAL A 398 6.17 5.28 10.89
C VAL A 398 6.79 4.94 9.54
N ASP A 399 6.32 3.89 8.87
CA ASP A 399 6.83 3.46 7.58
C ASP A 399 6.50 4.48 6.48
N ASP A 400 5.29 5.04 6.48
CA ASP A 400 4.90 6.16 5.63
C ASP A 400 5.81 7.38 5.86
N ILE A 401 6.14 7.67 7.12
CA ILE A 401 7.04 8.78 7.47
C ILE A 401 8.46 8.50 6.97
N ALA A 402 8.93 7.26 7.07
CA ALA A 402 10.23 6.84 6.56
C ALA A 402 10.28 6.99 5.03
N ALA A 403 9.25 6.52 4.32
CA ALA A 403 9.12 6.63 2.87
C ALA A 403 9.04 8.10 2.41
N LYS A 404 8.27 8.93 3.10
CA LYS A 404 8.19 10.38 2.88
C LYS A 404 9.53 11.07 3.09
N THR A 405 10.29 10.65 4.10
CA THR A 405 11.62 11.21 4.42
C THR A 405 12.65 10.83 3.37
N GLU A 406 12.67 9.56 2.93
CA GLU A 406 13.51 9.11 1.82
C GLU A 406 13.18 9.86 0.53
N ARG A 407 11.88 9.97 0.20
CA ARG A 407 11.41 10.70 -0.99
C ARG A 407 11.84 12.16 -0.93
N THR A 408 11.70 12.80 0.23
CA THR A 408 12.16 14.18 0.43
C THR A 408 13.68 14.28 0.24
N GLY A 409 14.45 13.35 0.82
CA GLY A 409 15.91 13.25 0.63
C GLY A 409 16.30 13.19 -0.84
N ARG A 410 15.64 12.35 -1.62
CA ARG A 410 15.88 12.24 -3.08
C ARG A 410 15.54 13.53 -3.81
N LEU A 411 14.35 14.09 -3.57
CA LEU A 411 13.88 15.32 -4.21
C LEU A 411 14.80 16.52 -3.97
N VAL A 412 15.48 16.56 -2.82
CA VAL A 412 16.35 17.68 -2.44
C VAL A 412 17.85 17.37 -2.51
N GLY A 413 18.24 16.14 -2.87
CA GLY A 413 19.64 15.71 -2.98
C GLY A 413 20.34 15.44 -1.64
N ASN A 414 19.60 15.10 -0.58
CA ASN A 414 20.10 14.81 0.77
C ASN A 414 19.76 13.38 1.22
N CYS A 415 20.09 12.38 0.39
CA CYS A 415 19.67 10.99 0.60
C CYS A 415 20.39 10.30 1.76
N GLU A 416 21.69 10.56 1.94
CA GLU A 416 22.48 10.00 3.06
C GLU A 416 21.89 10.44 4.40
N THR A 417 21.67 11.74 4.59
CA THR A 417 21.02 12.26 5.79
C THR A 417 19.59 11.75 5.96
N ALA A 418 18.85 11.52 4.87
CA ALA A 418 17.51 10.92 4.97
C ALA A 418 17.55 9.48 5.49
N ALA A 419 18.53 8.69 5.03
CA ALA A 419 18.74 7.33 5.54
C ALA A 419 19.20 7.32 7.01
N GLU A 420 20.07 8.26 7.41
CA GLU A 420 20.50 8.42 8.80
C GLU A 420 19.32 8.78 9.72
N VAL A 421 18.49 9.75 9.31
CA VAL A 421 17.30 10.18 10.07
C VAL A 421 16.29 9.03 10.19
N ASN A 422 16.05 8.27 9.12
CA ASN A 422 15.18 7.08 9.18
C ASN A 422 15.76 6.00 10.12
N THR A 423 17.07 5.80 10.10
CA THR A 423 17.74 4.84 10.99
C THR A 423 17.57 5.24 12.46
N GLU A 424 17.76 6.51 12.78
CA GLU A 424 17.56 7.03 14.15
C GLU A 424 16.11 6.91 14.61
N MET A 425 15.17 7.23 13.73
CA MET A 425 13.73 7.10 13.99
C MET A 425 13.35 5.66 14.30
N ASN A 426 13.74 4.71 13.44
CA ASN A 426 13.38 3.30 13.60
C ASN A 426 14.04 2.68 14.84
N GLN A 427 15.30 3.01 15.12
CA GLN A 427 15.96 2.59 16.36
C GLN A 427 15.27 3.16 17.61
N THR A 428 14.79 4.41 17.55
CA THR A 428 14.01 4.99 18.64
C THR A 428 12.71 4.23 18.87
N VAL A 429 11.98 3.90 17.80
CA VAL A 429 10.74 3.11 17.90
C VAL A 429 11.01 1.76 18.56
N GLU A 430 12.01 1.01 18.07
CA GLU A 430 12.39 -0.30 18.64
C GLU A 430 12.75 -0.18 20.14
N ASN A 431 13.50 0.85 20.52
CA ASN A 431 13.84 1.09 21.92
C ASN A 431 12.61 1.38 22.80
N VAL A 432 11.67 2.18 22.29
CA VAL A 432 10.45 2.54 23.02
C VAL A 432 9.49 1.35 23.11
N GLU A 433 9.36 0.54 22.06
CA GLU A 433 8.57 -0.69 22.11
C GLU A 433 9.13 -1.67 23.14
N ASN A 434 10.46 -1.81 23.21
CA ASN A 434 11.11 -2.61 24.23
C ASN A 434 10.89 -2.06 25.65
N GLN A 435 10.94 -0.73 25.84
CA GLN A 435 10.63 -0.07 27.11
C GLN A 435 9.19 -0.32 27.55
N THR A 436 8.24 -0.32 26.61
CA THR A 436 6.80 -0.40 26.90
C THR A 436 6.23 -1.83 26.84
N ALA A 437 7.04 -2.82 26.46
CA ALA A 437 6.60 -4.21 26.26
C ALA A 437 5.99 -4.87 27.51
N GLU A 438 6.47 -4.49 28.70
CA GLU A 438 6.00 -5.03 29.99
C GLU A 438 5.03 -4.09 30.72
N LEU A 439 4.71 -2.93 30.14
CA LEU A 439 3.75 -1.99 30.72
C LEU A 439 2.32 -2.42 30.41
N ASP A 440 1.42 -2.17 31.37
CA ASP A 440 -0.02 -2.34 31.12
C ASP A 440 -0.46 -1.26 30.12
N ARG A 441 -1.08 -1.62 29.00
CA ARG A 441 -1.50 -0.60 28.02
C ARG A 441 -2.76 0.13 28.52
N SER A 442 -2.57 1.28 29.15
CA SER A 442 -3.69 2.11 29.64
C SER A 442 -4.59 2.58 28.49
N ASP A 443 -5.89 2.51 28.72
CA ASP A 443 -6.91 3.04 27.82
C ASP A 443 -6.77 4.56 27.73
N ALA A 444 -6.30 5.05 26.59
CA ALA A 444 -5.95 6.45 26.36
C ALA A 444 -6.81 7.10 25.28
N LEU A 445 -6.98 8.42 25.37
CA LEU A 445 -7.67 9.21 24.35
C LEU A 445 -6.89 10.49 24.06
N TYR A 446 -6.78 10.87 22.79
CA TYR A 446 -6.29 12.18 22.37
C TYR A 446 -7.41 13.04 21.75
N PRO A 447 -7.96 14.02 22.50
CA PRO A 447 -8.96 14.94 21.96
C PRO A 447 -8.31 16.14 21.24
N LEU A 448 -8.71 16.40 20.00
CA LEU A 448 -8.31 17.59 19.23
C LEU A 448 -9.21 18.81 19.48
N GLY A 449 -10.30 18.61 20.24
CA GLY A 449 -11.29 19.65 20.56
C GLY A 449 -12.52 19.62 19.66
N GLY A 450 -13.62 20.24 20.13
CA GLY A 450 -14.90 20.24 19.39
C GLY A 450 -15.52 18.84 19.20
N GLY A 451 -15.12 17.86 20.01
CA GLY A 451 -15.51 16.45 19.89
C GLY A 451 -14.62 15.61 18.98
N TYR A 452 -13.69 16.22 18.24
CA TYR A 452 -12.75 15.51 17.39
C TYR A 452 -11.70 14.76 18.21
N VAL A 453 -11.38 13.54 17.80
CA VAL A 453 -10.34 12.67 18.39
C VAL A 453 -9.45 12.10 17.28
N ALA A 454 -8.26 11.62 17.61
CA ALA A 454 -7.48 10.80 16.70
C ALA A 454 -7.87 9.34 16.92
N ALA A 455 -8.40 8.69 15.89
CA ALA A 455 -8.89 7.33 15.94
C ALA A 455 -7.99 6.40 15.10
N ASP A 456 -8.47 5.25 14.64
CA ASP A 456 -7.63 4.28 13.94
C ASP A 456 -7.15 4.83 12.59
N ASN A 457 -6.13 4.21 11.98
CA ASN A 457 -5.54 4.67 10.73
C ASN A 457 -5.08 6.14 10.79
N THR A 458 -4.44 6.53 11.89
CA THR A 458 -3.80 7.83 12.04
C THR A 458 -2.40 7.70 12.63
N PHE A 459 -1.51 8.60 12.20
CA PHE A 459 -0.17 8.74 12.78
C PHE A 459 -0.20 8.85 14.31
N ILE A 460 -1.18 9.57 14.86
CA ILE A 460 -1.28 9.77 16.31
C ILE A 460 -1.65 8.46 17.02
N ASN A 461 -2.50 7.62 16.42
CA ASN A 461 -2.86 6.32 16.96
C ASN A 461 -1.64 5.41 17.07
N GLU A 462 -0.79 5.39 16.06
CA GLU A 462 0.43 4.59 16.08
C GLU A 462 1.44 5.12 17.13
N ILE A 463 1.62 6.44 17.24
CA ILE A 463 2.42 7.05 18.32
C ILE A 463 1.89 6.63 19.71
N MET A 464 0.58 6.59 19.88
CA MET A 464 -0.06 6.14 21.10
C MET A 464 0.22 4.67 21.41
N GLN A 465 0.20 3.81 20.39
CA GLN A 465 0.49 2.38 20.53
C GLN A 465 1.96 2.10 20.83
N ILE A 466 2.89 2.73 20.11
CA ILE A 466 4.34 2.63 20.35
C ILE A 466 4.65 3.16 21.75
N GLY A 467 4.03 4.27 22.16
CA GLY A 467 4.19 4.86 23.49
C GLY A 467 3.54 4.07 24.64
N GLY A 468 3.05 2.85 24.40
CA GLY A 468 2.56 1.96 25.46
C GLY A 468 1.10 2.20 25.88
N THR A 469 0.26 2.80 25.04
CA THR A 469 -1.16 3.04 25.35
C THR A 469 -2.10 2.33 24.37
N ALA A 470 -3.35 2.12 24.79
CA ALA A 470 -4.41 1.62 23.92
C ALA A 470 -5.36 2.79 23.58
N ASN A 471 -5.41 3.22 22.31
CA ASN A 471 -6.27 4.34 21.92
C ASN A 471 -7.73 3.91 21.87
N VAL A 472 -8.55 4.36 22.83
CA VAL A 472 -9.96 3.97 22.92
C VAL A 472 -10.82 4.51 21.76
N ALA A 473 -10.32 5.47 20.99
CA ALA A 473 -11.00 5.93 19.79
C ALA A 473 -10.80 4.99 18.60
N ALA A 474 -9.75 4.16 18.60
CA ALA A 474 -9.42 3.29 17.47
C ALA A 474 -10.51 2.24 17.18
N SER A 475 -11.22 1.75 18.21
CA SER A 475 -12.35 0.84 18.02
C SER A 475 -13.64 1.53 17.55
N GLU A 476 -13.68 2.86 17.53
CA GLU A 476 -14.90 3.63 17.26
C GLU A 476 -15.00 4.11 15.81
N ALA A 477 -13.88 4.43 15.17
CA ALA A 477 -13.80 4.87 13.76
C ALA A 477 -12.33 5.06 13.29
N ASP A 478 -12.17 5.39 12.02
CA ASP A 478 -10.89 5.80 11.42
C ASP A 478 -10.73 7.33 11.37
N GLY A 479 -9.48 7.78 11.27
CA GLY A 479 -9.13 9.17 10.99
C GLY A 479 -9.41 10.10 12.16
N TYR A 480 -10.14 11.19 11.88
CA TYR A 480 -10.47 12.22 12.87
C TYR A 480 -11.98 12.36 13.08
N PRO A 481 -12.66 11.37 13.69
CA PRO A 481 -14.09 11.39 13.91
C PRO A 481 -14.47 12.34 15.05
N GLN A 482 -15.74 12.75 15.09
CA GLN A 482 -16.33 13.34 16.30
C GLN A 482 -16.95 12.25 17.15
N LEU A 483 -16.47 12.08 18.38
CA LEU A 483 -17.12 11.22 19.36
C LEU A 483 -18.17 12.01 20.14
N SER A 484 -19.29 11.36 20.42
CA SER A 484 -20.32 11.94 21.30
C SER A 484 -19.89 11.85 22.76
N ASP A 485 -20.45 12.73 23.61
CA ASP A 485 -20.20 12.70 25.04
C ASP A 485 -20.48 11.32 25.67
N GLU A 486 -21.54 10.64 25.21
CA GLU A 486 -21.89 9.28 25.68
C GLU A 486 -20.81 8.27 25.32
N VAL A 487 -20.25 8.34 24.11
CA VAL A 487 -19.19 7.43 23.66
C VAL A 487 -17.93 7.66 24.48
N ILE A 488 -17.54 8.91 24.73
CA ILE A 488 -16.36 9.22 25.57
C ILE A 488 -16.54 8.73 27.01
N LEU A 489 -17.74 8.83 27.57
CA LEU A 489 -18.05 8.29 28.91
C LEU A 489 -18.11 6.75 28.92
N GLN A 490 -18.51 6.14 27.81
CA GLN A 490 -18.57 4.69 27.67
C GLN A 490 -17.18 4.07 27.49
N THR A 491 -16.33 4.67 26.67
CA THR A 491 -14.94 4.25 26.49
C THR A 491 -14.11 4.52 27.75
N ASN A 492 -14.50 5.52 28.54
CA ASN A 492 -13.96 5.81 29.86
C ASN A 492 -12.41 5.75 29.94
N PRO A 493 -11.70 6.57 29.15
CA PRO A 493 -10.24 6.54 29.11
C PRO A 493 -9.65 6.75 30.52
N GLU A 494 -8.59 6.00 30.80
CA GLU A 494 -7.75 6.05 32.00
C GLU A 494 -6.63 7.10 31.87
N LEU A 495 -6.27 7.45 30.64
CA LEU A 495 -5.30 8.50 30.32
C LEU A 495 -5.84 9.47 29.25
N ILE A 496 -5.67 10.79 29.44
CA ILE A 496 -5.85 11.75 28.35
C ILE A 496 -4.49 12.25 27.86
N VAL A 497 -4.20 12.08 26.58
CA VAL A 497 -3.08 12.77 25.94
C VAL A 497 -3.49 14.21 25.69
N VAL A 498 -2.64 15.16 26.08
CA VAL A 498 -2.91 16.60 25.89
C VAL A 498 -1.72 17.30 25.27
N THR A 499 -1.96 18.44 24.63
CA THR A 499 -0.89 19.31 24.10
C THR A 499 -0.76 20.64 24.83
N ASP A 500 -1.66 20.90 25.78
CA ASP A 500 -1.64 22.03 26.69
C ASP A 500 -1.23 21.55 28.08
N SER A 501 -0.18 22.16 28.65
CA SER A 501 0.35 21.78 29.96
C SER A 501 -0.63 22.02 31.11
N GLU A 502 -1.62 22.90 30.92
CA GLU A 502 -2.67 23.12 31.93
C GLU A 502 -3.75 22.03 31.92
N ALA A 503 -3.76 21.16 30.90
CA ALA A 503 -4.67 20.03 30.75
C ALA A 503 -6.16 20.36 31.04
N SER A 504 -6.59 21.59 30.73
CA SER A 504 -7.90 22.13 31.10
C SER A 504 -9.09 21.34 30.57
N ILE A 505 -8.86 20.45 29.61
CA ILE A 505 -9.87 19.51 29.09
C ILE A 505 -10.36 18.53 30.15
N LEU A 506 -9.51 18.16 31.12
CA LEU A 506 -9.87 17.27 32.23
C LEU A 506 -10.91 17.88 33.17
N GLU A 507 -11.07 19.20 33.21
CA GLU A 507 -12.11 19.85 34.01
C GLU A 507 -13.46 19.98 33.26
N ARG A 508 -13.51 19.58 32.00
CA ARG A 508 -14.68 19.74 31.13
C ARG A 508 -15.40 18.42 30.92
N GLN A 509 -16.72 18.45 31.00
CA GLN A 509 -17.55 17.33 30.57
C GLN A 509 -17.41 17.12 29.06
N PRO A 510 -17.36 15.86 28.58
CA PRO A 510 -17.50 14.60 29.34
C PRO A 510 -16.22 14.14 30.07
N TYR A 511 -15.03 14.62 29.66
CA TYR A 511 -13.73 14.14 30.13
C TYR A 511 -13.54 14.20 31.66
N ALA A 512 -14.11 15.20 32.32
CA ALA A 512 -14.08 15.32 33.79
C ALA A 512 -14.78 14.18 34.55
N SER A 513 -15.54 13.34 33.86
CA SER A 513 -16.24 12.19 34.43
C SER A 513 -15.69 10.85 33.92
N THR A 514 -14.55 10.86 33.23
CA THR A 514 -13.81 9.63 32.92
C THR A 514 -12.79 9.33 34.02
N ASN A 515 -12.27 8.11 34.07
CA ASN A 515 -11.20 7.72 34.99
C ASN A 515 -10.01 8.70 34.92
N ALA A 516 -9.60 9.06 33.70
CA ALA A 516 -8.54 10.05 33.50
C ALA A 516 -8.85 11.42 34.13
N GLY A 517 -10.08 11.91 33.97
CA GLY A 517 -10.52 13.19 34.56
C GLY A 517 -10.60 13.15 36.08
N GLU A 518 -11.13 12.07 36.65
CA GLU A 518 -11.26 11.91 38.10
C GLU A 518 -9.90 11.79 38.81
N ASN A 519 -8.94 11.11 38.17
CA ASN A 519 -7.59 10.89 38.70
C ASN A 519 -6.59 11.98 38.30
N SER A 520 -6.97 12.88 37.37
CA SER A 520 -6.06 13.86 36.76
C SER A 520 -4.88 13.19 36.05
N ASN A 521 -5.14 12.07 35.35
CA ASN A 521 -4.13 11.32 34.60
C ASN A 521 -4.05 11.84 33.16
N TYR A 522 -2.89 12.43 32.84
CA TYR A 522 -2.60 12.91 31.49
C TYR A 522 -1.10 12.90 31.21
N VAL A 523 -0.76 12.80 29.93
CA VAL A 523 0.59 13.03 29.44
C VAL A 523 0.57 14.22 28.49
N VAL A 524 1.47 15.17 28.72
CA VAL A 524 1.62 16.37 27.88
C VAL A 524 2.61 16.08 26.76
N LEU A 525 2.13 16.10 25.52
CA LEU A 525 2.96 16.00 24.33
C LEU A 525 3.12 17.36 23.66
N ASN A 526 4.23 17.54 22.94
CA ASN A 526 4.46 18.77 22.21
C ASN A 526 3.46 18.88 21.04
N ASN A 527 2.65 19.95 21.04
CA ASN A 527 1.65 20.18 20.00
C ASN A 527 2.20 20.14 18.57
N ASN A 528 3.41 20.66 18.37
CA ASN A 528 4.04 20.74 17.04
C ASN A 528 4.55 19.38 16.57
N TYR A 529 4.80 18.44 17.49
CA TYR A 529 5.28 17.11 17.14
C TYR A 529 4.09 16.17 16.94
N LEU A 530 3.21 16.07 17.92
CA LEU A 530 2.09 15.12 17.88
C LEU A 530 1.18 15.29 16.66
N ASN A 531 1.04 16.50 16.13
CA ASN A 531 0.13 16.79 15.02
C ASN A 531 0.85 16.97 13.65
N GLN A 532 2.10 16.54 13.52
CA GLN A 532 2.89 16.71 12.29
C GLN A 532 3.68 15.43 11.95
N PRO A 533 3.24 14.60 10.99
CA PRO A 533 3.93 13.35 10.67
C PRO A 533 5.29 13.63 10.00
N ALA A 534 6.35 13.50 10.80
CA ALA A 534 7.75 13.72 10.46
C ALA A 534 8.67 12.98 11.46
N PRO A 535 9.93 12.66 11.10
CA PRO A 535 10.81 11.84 11.93
C PRO A 535 11.02 12.32 13.37
N ARG A 536 11.30 13.62 13.60
CA ARG A 536 11.42 14.15 14.97
C ARG A 536 10.11 14.03 15.74
N SER A 537 8.99 14.09 15.05
CA SER A 537 7.68 13.94 15.69
C SER A 537 7.45 12.53 16.20
N VAL A 538 7.90 11.51 15.47
CA VAL A 538 7.95 10.12 15.94
C VAL A 538 8.86 10.03 17.16
N ILE A 539 10.13 10.40 16.98
CA ILE A 539 11.18 10.25 18.01
C ILE A 539 10.77 10.90 19.34
N GLU A 540 10.32 12.16 19.29
CA GLU A 540 10.04 12.92 20.50
C GLU A 540 8.71 12.50 21.15
N SER A 541 7.68 12.22 20.35
CA SER A 541 6.35 11.92 20.89
C SER A 541 6.29 10.53 21.50
N THR A 542 6.90 9.51 20.88
CA THR A 542 6.94 8.14 21.43
C THR A 542 7.74 8.09 22.71
N LYS A 543 8.94 8.69 22.75
CA LYS A 543 9.76 8.82 23.97
C LYS A 543 9.01 9.53 25.10
N THR A 544 8.39 10.67 24.81
CA THR A 544 7.67 11.44 25.84
C THR A 544 6.46 10.67 26.37
N LEU A 545 5.72 9.99 25.49
CA LEU A 545 4.55 9.22 25.90
C LEU A 545 4.94 8.00 26.73
N ALA A 546 5.92 7.22 26.28
CA ALA A 546 6.40 6.04 27.01
C ALA A 546 6.89 6.39 28.42
N ASN A 547 7.71 7.44 28.55
CA ASN A 547 8.18 7.90 29.85
C ASN A 547 7.02 8.35 30.76
N GLY A 548 6.01 9.04 30.20
CA GLY A 548 4.84 9.47 30.95
C GLY A 548 3.97 8.30 31.43
N VAL A 549 3.79 7.27 30.59
CA VAL A 549 3.05 6.06 30.95
C VAL A 549 3.78 5.26 32.03
N GLU A 550 5.09 5.10 31.90
CA GLU A 550 5.93 4.42 32.90
C GLU A 550 5.89 5.14 34.26
N GLU A 551 5.98 6.47 34.27
CA GLU A 551 5.91 7.27 35.50
C GLU A 551 4.58 7.02 36.24
N LEU A 552 3.45 7.09 35.53
CA LEU A 552 2.11 6.88 36.09
C LEU A 552 1.95 5.48 36.71
N GLN A 553 2.41 4.43 36.03
CA GLN A 553 2.31 3.05 36.55
C GLN A 553 3.24 2.80 37.74
N SER A 554 4.39 3.47 37.78
CA SER A 554 5.31 3.39 38.92
C SER A 554 4.74 4.02 40.20
N GLU A 555 3.80 4.97 40.08
CA GLU A 555 3.13 5.61 41.20
C GLU A 555 1.99 4.74 41.75
N ASP A 556 1.21 4.10 40.86
CA ASP A 556 0.16 3.15 41.25
C ASP A 556 0.73 1.93 42.01
N ALA A 557 1.88 1.41 41.58
CA ALA A 557 2.57 0.31 42.27
C ALA A 557 3.08 0.69 43.68
N LYS A 558 3.30 1.99 43.97
CA LYS A 558 3.69 2.47 45.31
C LYS A 558 2.47 2.63 46.22
N ASP A 559 1.32 3.00 45.66
CA ASP A 559 0.08 3.21 46.40
C ASP A 559 -0.61 1.88 46.81
N ASP A 560 -0.44 0.81 46.02
CA ASP A 560 -0.95 -0.54 46.35
C ASP A 560 -0.12 -1.24 47.46
N ARG A 561 1.20 -1.05 47.47
CA ARG A 561 2.09 -1.53 48.56
C ARG A 561 1.84 -0.83 49.89
N SER A 562 1.32 0.40 49.89
CA SER A 562 0.92 1.10 51.12
C SER A 562 -0.41 0.60 51.70
N ARG A 563 -1.26 -0.07 50.91
CA ARG A 563 -2.58 -0.57 51.34
C ARG A 563 -2.52 -1.97 51.94
N THR A 564 -1.49 -2.76 51.61
CA THR A 564 -1.34 -4.14 52.05
C THR A 564 -0.78 -4.31 53.48
N ASP A 565 -0.18 -3.28 54.08
CA ASP A 565 0.37 -3.32 55.45
C ASP A 565 -0.66 -3.07 56.58
N GLU A 566 -1.89 -2.64 56.27
CA GLU A 566 -2.91 -2.33 57.30
C GLU A 566 -3.99 -3.40 57.49
N SER A 567 -4.02 -4.48 56.69
CA SER A 567 -5.08 -5.49 56.84
C SER A 567 -4.64 -6.94 56.68
N SER A 568 -3.96 -7.51 57.68
CA SER A 568 -4.28 -8.86 58.15
C SER A 568 -3.45 -9.29 59.37
N SER A 569 -4.03 -9.05 60.56
CA SER A 569 -3.75 -9.86 61.74
C SER A 569 -4.89 -10.87 61.93
N SER A 570 -4.69 -12.14 61.59
CA SER A 570 -5.15 -13.33 62.36
C SER A 570 -5.16 -14.63 61.55
N SER A 571 -4.37 -15.61 62.01
CA SER A 571 -4.56 -17.08 62.01
C SER A 571 -4.94 -17.79 60.68
N SER A 572 -4.30 -18.87 60.24
CA SER A 572 -3.78 -20.03 60.99
C SER A 572 -2.88 -20.87 60.07
N ASP A 573 -1.90 -21.54 60.67
CA ASP A 573 -1.00 -22.50 60.05
C ASP A 573 -1.72 -23.73 59.46
N ASP A 574 -1.30 -24.17 58.27
CA ASP A 574 -0.68 -25.49 57.96
C ASP A 574 -0.96 -25.91 56.50
N ASP A 575 0.05 -26.55 55.90
CA ASP A 575 0.08 -27.26 54.61
C ASP A 575 0.31 -26.44 53.33
N ASP A 576 1.53 -25.91 53.14
CA ASP A 576 2.27 -26.15 51.89
C ASP A 576 3.78 -25.93 52.11
N ARG A 577 4.60 -26.96 51.89
CA ARG A 577 6.07 -26.87 52.04
C ARG A 577 6.78 -27.62 50.91
N SER A 578 6.14 -27.68 49.74
CA SER A 578 6.74 -28.26 48.54
C SER A 578 6.71 -27.33 47.32
N GLU A 579 6.01 -26.19 47.37
CA GLU A 579 5.96 -25.22 46.26
C GLU A 579 6.77 -23.93 46.53
N GLU A 580 7.19 -23.66 47.78
CA GLU A 580 8.05 -22.50 48.12
C GLU A 580 9.52 -22.75 47.73
N ASP A 581 10.03 -23.98 47.90
CA ASP A 581 11.43 -24.31 47.57
C ASP A 581 11.70 -24.32 46.04
N GLU A 582 10.69 -24.56 45.20
CA GLU A 582 10.81 -24.48 43.72
C GLU A 582 10.64 -23.03 43.21
N GLN A 583 9.91 -22.17 43.93
CA GLN A 583 9.80 -20.74 43.59
C GLN A 583 11.05 -19.97 44.01
N ASP A 584 11.66 -20.27 45.16
CA ASP A 584 12.91 -19.63 45.59
C ASP A 584 14.08 -19.95 44.64
N GLU A 585 14.17 -21.16 44.07
CA GLU A 585 15.18 -21.48 43.05
C GLU A 585 14.95 -20.74 41.72
N VAL A 586 13.70 -20.42 41.36
CA VAL A 586 13.36 -19.63 40.16
C VAL A 586 13.60 -18.14 40.41
N VAL A 587 13.33 -17.64 41.62
CA VAL A 587 13.64 -16.26 42.02
C VAL A 587 15.14 -16.02 42.04
N ASP A 588 15.93 -16.95 42.59
CA ASP A 588 17.41 -16.87 42.59
C ASP A 588 17.99 -16.93 41.15
N ALA A 589 17.37 -17.73 40.27
CA ALA A 589 17.75 -17.80 38.86
C ALA A 589 17.42 -16.50 38.11
N ASN A 590 16.28 -15.89 38.41
CA ASN A 590 15.88 -14.59 37.86
C ASN A 590 16.73 -13.45 38.41
N GLU A 591 17.08 -13.43 39.69
CA GLU A 591 18.00 -12.45 40.28
C GLU A 591 19.38 -12.51 39.60
N THR A 592 19.88 -13.72 39.34
CA THR A 592 21.13 -13.92 38.59
C THR A 592 21.03 -13.44 37.12
N ALA A 593 19.86 -13.58 36.49
CA ALA A 593 19.63 -13.09 35.14
C ALA A 593 19.51 -11.56 35.09
N VAL A 594 18.88 -10.97 36.10
CA VAL A 594 18.79 -9.51 36.30
C VAL A 594 20.17 -8.91 36.51
N ASP A 595 21.01 -9.49 37.37
CA ASP A 595 22.40 -9.05 37.58
C ASP A 595 23.23 -9.12 36.28
N THR A 596 22.99 -10.14 35.47
CA THR A 596 23.66 -10.32 34.17
C THR A 596 23.22 -9.25 33.17
N ASN A 597 21.93 -8.93 33.15
CA ASN A 597 21.38 -7.87 32.32
C ASN A 597 21.82 -6.47 32.80
N GLU A 598 21.87 -6.21 34.10
CA GLU A 598 22.41 -4.97 34.68
C GLU A 598 23.87 -4.77 34.25
N THR A 599 24.68 -5.84 34.28
CA THR A 599 26.07 -5.80 33.79
C THR A 599 26.15 -5.52 32.27
N ALA A 600 25.19 -6.02 31.49
CA ALA A 600 25.11 -5.77 30.05
C ALA A 600 24.66 -4.32 29.76
N VAL A 601 23.72 -3.79 30.54
CA VAL A 601 23.28 -2.39 30.50
C VAL A 601 24.44 -1.45 30.84
N ASP A 602 25.19 -1.70 31.92
CA ASP A 602 26.38 -0.92 32.29
C ASP A 602 27.45 -0.93 31.16
N THR A 603 27.59 -2.06 30.48
CA THR A 603 28.52 -2.20 29.35
C THR A 603 28.05 -1.39 28.15
N ASN A 604 26.75 -1.39 27.88
CA ASN A 604 26.16 -0.58 26.81
C ASN A 604 26.18 0.92 27.14
N GLU A 605 25.92 1.32 28.39
CA GLU A 605 26.05 2.71 28.86
C GLU A 605 27.49 3.21 28.63
N THR A 606 28.49 2.40 28.98
CA THR A 606 29.89 2.71 28.70
C THR A 606 30.20 2.84 27.20
N ALA A 607 29.53 2.05 26.35
CA ALA A 607 29.68 2.13 24.89
C ALA A 607 29.00 3.38 24.33
N VAL A 608 27.85 3.77 24.87
CA VAL A 608 27.13 5.01 24.54
C VAL A 608 27.98 6.22 24.92
N ASP A 609 28.54 6.28 26.14
CA ASP A 609 29.46 7.35 26.57
C ASP A 609 30.67 7.48 25.64
N THR A 610 31.18 6.35 25.15
CA THR A 610 32.30 6.30 24.21
C THR A 610 31.90 6.87 22.84
N ASN A 611 30.69 6.54 22.37
CA ASN A 611 30.14 7.09 21.13
C ASN A 611 29.81 8.57 21.25
N GLU A 612 29.24 9.03 22.37
CA GLU A 612 29.00 10.45 22.67
C GLU A 612 30.31 11.24 22.59
N THR A 613 31.38 10.74 23.20
CA THR A 613 32.72 11.35 23.10
C THR A 613 33.24 11.40 21.66
N ALA A 614 32.92 10.40 20.83
CA ALA A 614 33.30 10.37 19.42
C ALA A 614 32.48 11.37 18.58
N VAL A 615 31.19 11.53 18.89
CA VAL A 615 30.30 12.53 18.29
C VAL A 615 30.79 13.94 18.62
N ASP A 616 31.10 14.24 19.88
CA ASP A 616 31.67 15.53 20.31
C ASP A 616 32.97 15.87 19.56
N THR A 617 33.79 14.84 19.32
CA THR A 617 35.05 14.98 18.56
C THR A 617 34.77 15.30 17.08
N ASN A 618 33.77 14.66 16.49
CA ASN A 618 33.34 14.94 15.11
C ASN A 618 32.70 16.31 14.99
N GLU A 619 31.86 16.73 15.94
CA GLU A 619 31.27 18.07 16.00
C GLU A 619 32.37 19.14 16.01
N THR A 620 33.38 18.97 16.85
CA THR A 620 34.56 19.86 16.89
C THR A 620 35.31 19.91 15.54
N ALA A 621 35.37 18.78 14.81
CA ALA A 621 36.00 18.72 13.49
C ALA A 621 35.15 19.40 12.41
N VAL A 622 33.82 19.29 12.50
CA VAL A 622 32.87 20.00 11.64
C VAL A 622 32.97 21.50 11.86
N ASP A 623 32.97 21.99 13.10
CA ASP A 623 33.16 23.41 13.43
C ASP A 623 34.47 23.98 12.85
N THR A 624 35.53 23.17 12.91
CA THR A 624 36.83 23.53 12.33
C THR A 624 36.77 23.63 10.81
N ASN A 625 36.06 22.72 10.16
CA ASN A 625 35.86 22.75 8.72
C ASN A 625 34.97 23.91 8.28
N GLU A 626 33.90 24.21 9.03
CA GLU A 626 33.03 25.38 8.81
C GLU A 626 33.85 26.68 8.85
N THR A 627 34.68 26.84 9.89
CA THR A 627 35.60 27.99 9.99
C THR A 627 36.56 28.09 8.79
N ALA A 628 37.01 26.96 8.24
CA ALA A 628 37.87 26.92 7.06
C ALA A 628 37.12 27.27 5.77
N VAL A 629 35.85 26.85 5.65
CA VAL A 629 34.96 27.22 4.55
C VAL A 629 34.68 28.72 4.58
N ASP A 630 34.33 29.30 5.73
CA ASP A 630 34.12 30.76 5.88
C ASP A 630 35.35 31.57 5.46
N THR A 631 36.54 31.06 5.81
CA THR A 631 37.81 31.68 5.42
C THR A 631 38.00 31.63 3.90
N ASN A 632 37.66 30.50 3.27
CA ASN A 632 37.74 30.35 1.82
C ASN A 632 36.71 31.22 1.09
N GLU A 633 35.49 31.32 1.61
CA GLU A 633 34.44 32.20 1.08
C GLU A 633 34.91 33.65 1.09
N THR A 634 35.47 34.11 2.23
CA THR A 634 36.06 35.44 2.33
C THR A 634 37.16 35.67 1.29
N ALA A 635 38.02 34.67 1.04
CA ALA A 635 39.07 34.76 0.03
C ALA A 635 38.54 34.76 -1.41
N VAL A 636 37.42 34.09 -1.67
CA VAL A 636 36.72 34.12 -2.97
C VAL A 636 36.13 35.50 -3.21
N ASP A 637 35.49 36.11 -2.21
CA ASP A 637 34.95 37.47 -2.30
C ASP A 637 36.03 38.53 -2.56
N GLU A 638 37.19 38.40 -1.89
CA GLU A 638 38.37 39.24 -2.16
C GLU A 638 38.88 39.05 -3.60
N ASN A 639 38.92 37.81 -4.10
CA ASN A 639 39.33 37.55 -5.47
C ASN A 639 38.31 38.11 -6.48
N GLU A 640 37.02 37.99 -6.21
CA GLU A 640 35.95 38.50 -7.07
C GLU A 640 36.02 40.03 -7.16
N THR A 641 36.28 40.72 -6.04
CA THR A 641 36.51 42.17 -6.03
C THR A 641 37.77 42.59 -6.79
N VAL A 642 38.86 41.82 -6.71
CA VAL A 642 40.06 42.05 -7.52
C VAL A 642 39.79 41.84 -9.01
N VAL A 643 39.03 40.81 -9.38
CA VAL A 643 38.64 40.55 -10.78
C VAL A 643 37.79 41.69 -11.33
N LYS A 644 36.77 42.16 -10.59
CA LYS A 644 35.96 43.33 -10.95
C LYS A 644 36.82 44.60 -11.12
N GLY A 645 37.81 44.80 -10.25
CA GLY A 645 38.78 45.89 -10.35
C GLY A 645 39.65 45.80 -11.61
N ASN A 646 40.18 44.62 -11.91
CA ASN A 646 40.98 44.38 -13.12
C ASN A 646 40.16 44.57 -14.39
N GLN A 647 38.91 44.09 -14.41
CA GLN A 647 37.98 44.27 -15.52
C GLN A 647 37.71 45.76 -15.80
N THR A 648 37.49 46.54 -14.74
CA THR A 648 37.33 48.00 -14.82
C THR A 648 38.61 48.69 -15.35
N ALA A 649 39.80 48.21 -14.97
CA ALA A 649 41.07 48.75 -15.45
C ALA A 649 41.33 48.41 -16.93
N THR A 650 40.97 47.21 -17.39
CA THR A 650 40.99 46.84 -18.81
C THR A 650 39.99 47.65 -19.64
N ASP A 651 38.79 47.91 -19.12
CA ASP A 651 37.78 48.74 -19.80
C ASP A 651 38.23 50.20 -19.90
N THR A 652 38.92 50.70 -18.87
CA THR A 652 39.51 52.04 -18.86
C THR A 652 40.68 52.16 -19.82
N SER A 653 41.59 51.17 -19.86
CA SER A 653 42.69 51.11 -20.83
C SER A 653 42.20 50.99 -22.28
N SER A 654 41.09 50.29 -22.49
CA SER A 654 40.43 50.16 -23.80
C SER A 654 39.77 51.47 -24.25
N LYS A 655 39.25 52.27 -23.30
CA LYS A 655 38.76 53.63 -23.57
C LYS A 655 39.88 54.66 -23.80
N GLU A 656 41.02 54.56 -23.11
CA GLU A 656 42.16 55.47 -23.38
C GLU A 656 42.84 55.17 -24.73
N SER A 657 42.94 53.90 -25.12
CA SER A 657 43.51 53.46 -26.40
C SER A 657 42.68 53.90 -27.64
N THR A 658 41.37 54.13 -27.47
CA THR A 658 40.47 54.56 -28.56
C THR A 658 40.44 56.08 -28.80
N THR A 659 41.18 56.88 -28.02
CA THR A 659 41.27 58.35 -28.19
C THR A 659 42.46 58.82 -29.04
N SER A 660 43.27 57.92 -29.60
CA SER A 660 44.45 58.29 -30.40
C SER A 660 44.61 57.42 -31.64
N ALA A 661 43.76 57.64 -32.65
CA ALA A 661 44.17 57.70 -34.07
C ALA A 661 42.93 57.73 -34.98
N GLU A 662 42.68 58.88 -35.61
CA GLU A 662 42.07 58.86 -36.94
C GLU A 662 43.03 58.13 -37.90
N PRO A 663 42.51 57.28 -38.80
CA PRO A 663 42.91 57.48 -40.18
C PRO A 663 41.80 57.24 -41.19
N ASN A 664 41.84 58.06 -42.22
CA ASN A 664 41.05 57.98 -43.43
C ASN A 664 41.64 56.93 -44.39
N GLY A 665 40.80 56.06 -44.96
CA GLY A 665 41.06 55.45 -46.27
C GLY A 665 41.07 53.92 -46.38
N THR A 666 39.89 53.36 -46.67
CA THR A 666 39.59 52.26 -47.63
C THR A 666 40.42 50.96 -47.61
N SER A 667 39.81 49.84 -47.22
CA SER A 667 39.11 48.89 -48.12
C SER A 667 38.85 47.55 -47.39
N ASN A 668 37.70 46.94 -47.73
CA ASN A 668 37.28 45.55 -47.49
C ASN A 668 36.96 45.14 -46.03
N GLN A 669 36.01 44.27 -45.75
CA GLN A 669 34.73 43.89 -46.35
C GLN A 669 33.99 43.17 -45.21
N GLU A 670 32.68 43.39 -45.11
CA GLU A 670 31.66 42.55 -44.44
C GLU A 670 31.68 42.37 -42.90
N GLY A 671 30.69 43.03 -42.29
CA GLY A 671 30.02 42.79 -41.00
C GLY A 671 28.95 43.90 -40.90
N ASN A 672 27.76 43.76 -40.34
CA ASN A 672 27.13 42.73 -39.55
C ASN A 672 25.63 43.09 -39.54
N GLU A 673 24.76 42.13 -39.21
CA GLU A 673 23.41 42.43 -38.73
C GLU A 673 23.49 43.35 -37.50
N THR A 674 22.53 44.26 -37.40
CA THR A 674 22.44 45.28 -36.34
C THR A 674 21.15 45.02 -35.57
N GLU A 675 21.26 44.71 -34.29
CA GLU A 675 20.23 45.12 -33.33
C GLU A 675 20.48 46.59 -32.98
N THR A 676 19.41 47.37 -32.93
CA THR A 676 19.38 48.55 -32.06
C THR A 676 18.01 48.67 -31.42
N SER A 677 18.07 48.73 -30.09
CA SER A 677 17.07 49.21 -29.15
C SER A 677 16.54 50.61 -29.52
N ASN A 678 15.30 50.90 -29.12
CA ASN A 678 14.96 52.18 -28.50
C ASN A 678 13.62 52.12 -27.76
N ASP A 679 13.67 52.50 -26.49
CA ASP A 679 12.55 52.94 -25.65
C ASP A 679 11.82 54.17 -26.23
N VAL A 680 10.48 54.17 -26.19
CA VAL A 680 9.64 55.38 -26.04
C VAL A 680 8.31 55.04 -25.35
N VAL A 681 8.10 55.63 -24.16
CA VAL A 681 6.91 56.32 -23.62
C VAL A 681 5.53 56.06 -24.25
N ASN A 682 4.51 55.76 -23.42
CA ASN A 682 3.21 56.45 -23.56
C ASN A 682 2.31 56.43 -22.31
N GLN A 683 1.61 57.57 -22.15
CA GLN A 683 0.59 57.89 -21.15
C GLN A 683 -0.80 57.30 -21.48
N GLU A 684 -1.58 57.10 -20.41
CA GLU A 684 -3.04 57.21 -20.24
C GLU A 684 -4.00 56.81 -21.37
N THR A 685 -4.97 55.95 -21.05
CA THR A 685 -6.40 56.24 -21.26
C THR A 685 -7.30 55.29 -20.46
N GLU A 686 -8.17 55.85 -19.63
CA GLU A 686 -9.36 55.20 -19.07
C GLU A 686 -10.43 55.00 -20.15
N GLN A 687 -11.16 53.88 -20.11
CA GLN A 687 -12.54 53.85 -20.62
C GLN A 687 -13.41 52.81 -19.90
N ASP A 688 -14.46 53.34 -19.27
CA ASP A 688 -15.61 52.73 -18.62
C ASP A 688 -16.55 52.02 -19.63
N GLY A 689 -17.31 51.00 -19.20
CA GLY A 689 -18.18 50.26 -20.11
C GLY A 689 -19.00 49.04 -19.65
N GLY A 690 -19.46 48.97 -18.40
CA GLY A 690 -20.77 48.38 -18.01
C GLY A 690 -21.05 46.84 -18.04
N PRO A 691 -22.10 46.38 -17.33
CA PRO A 691 -22.29 44.98 -16.93
C PRO A 691 -23.46 44.26 -17.62
N SER A 692 -23.48 42.92 -17.60
CA SER A 692 -24.72 42.15 -17.78
C SER A 692 -24.86 40.99 -16.79
N ASN A 693 -25.92 41.11 -16.01
CA ASN A 693 -26.51 40.19 -15.05
C ASN A 693 -27.35 39.12 -15.77
N THR A 694 -27.45 37.89 -15.22
CA THR A 694 -28.68 37.07 -14.97
C THR A 694 -28.26 35.61 -14.67
N THR A 695 -28.36 35.08 -13.44
CA THR A 695 -29.49 34.41 -12.72
C THR A 695 -29.98 33.03 -13.21
N ASP A 696 -30.27 32.21 -12.19
CA ASP A 696 -31.17 31.03 -12.08
C ASP A 696 -30.58 29.66 -12.49
N GLY A 697 -30.72 28.57 -11.73
CA GLY A 697 -31.48 28.31 -10.50
C GLY A 697 -31.92 26.83 -10.44
N GLY A 698 -31.76 26.17 -9.28
CA GLY A 698 -32.50 24.99 -8.80
C GLY A 698 -32.11 23.61 -9.37
N THR A 699 -32.33 22.48 -8.72
CA THR A 699 -32.78 22.09 -7.37
C THR A 699 -32.61 20.56 -7.26
N GLU A 700 -32.49 20.09 -6.02
CA GLU A 700 -32.45 18.69 -5.55
C GLU A 700 -33.57 17.76 -6.07
N SER A 701 -33.32 16.44 -6.00
CA SER A 701 -34.36 15.42 -5.79
C SER A 701 -33.77 14.10 -5.27
N GLU A 702 -33.93 13.84 -3.98
CA GLU A 702 -33.93 12.50 -3.36
C GLU A 702 -35.24 11.75 -3.66
N VAL A 703 -35.21 10.40 -3.79
CA VAL A 703 -36.21 9.45 -3.23
C VAL A 703 -35.74 7.98 -3.36
N PRO A 704 -36.28 6.99 -2.60
CA PRO A 704 -35.49 5.96 -1.89
C PRO A 704 -35.90 4.49 -2.14
N GLY A 705 -35.06 3.56 -1.64
CA GLY A 705 -35.45 2.29 -0.99
C GLY A 705 -35.75 1.04 -1.86
N PHE A 706 -35.08 -0.08 -1.55
CA PHE A 706 -35.67 -1.35 -1.04
C PHE A 706 -34.64 -2.49 -1.07
N GLY A 707 -34.48 -3.19 0.06
CA GLY A 707 -33.67 -4.42 0.17
C GLY A 707 -34.39 -5.67 -0.30
N ILE A 708 -33.62 -6.62 -0.86
CA ILE A 708 -34.03 -8.01 -1.11
C ILE A 708 -32.86 -8.93 -0.73
N VAL A 709 -33.13 -9.88 0.15
CA VAL A 709 -32.25 -10.98 0.57
C VAL A 709 -32.16 -12.01 -0.58
N VAL A 710 -30.95 -12.35 -1.03
CA VAL A 710 -30.71 -13.43 -2.00
C VAL A 710 -29.72 -14.44 -1.40
N THR A 711 -30.20 -15.67 -1.23
CA THR A 711 -29.38 -16.86 -0.94
C THR A 711 -28.86 -17.42 -2.27
N VAL A 712 -27.55 -17.50 -2.47
CA VAL A 712 -26.94 -18.03 -3.71
C VAL A 712 -26.22 -19.35 -3.44
N LEU A 713 -26.65 -20.39 -4.16
CA LEU A 713 -25.92 -21.64 -4.40
C LEU A 713 -24.96 -21.38 -5.58
N VAL A 714 -23.66 -21.56 -5.34
CA VAL A 714 -22.57 -21.31 -6.28
C VAL A 714 -22.64 -22.27 -7.48
N ILE A 715 -23.22 -21.79 -8.58
CA ILE A 715 -23.02 -22.28 -9.95
C ILE A 715 -23.07 -21.04 -10.85
N LEU A 716 -21.93 -20.57 -11.36
CA LEU A 716 -21.71 -20.00 -12.70
C LEU A 716 -20.48 -19.07 -12.75
N GLY A 717 -19.77 -19.13 -13.88
CA GLY A 717 -18.81 -18.11 -14.28
C GLY A 717 -19.50 -16.76 -14.45
N PHE A 718 -18.92 -15.73 -13.86
CA PHE A 718 -19.41 -14.37 -13.94
C PHE A 718 -18.94 -13.71 -15.23
N ALA A 719 -19.90 -13.17 -15.99
CA ALA A 719 -19.67 -12.19 -17.04
C ALA A 719 -20.32 -10.88 -16.60
N TYR A 720 -19.50 -9.83 -16.61
CA TYR A 720 -19.87 -8.44 -16.33
C TYR A 720 -20.86 -7.94 -17.39
N LEU A 721 -22.03 -7.43 -16.97
CA LEU A 721 -22.96 -6.70 -17.83
C LEU A 721 -22.84 -5.21 -17.51
N SER A 722 -22.26 -4.42 -18.43
CA SER A 722 -22.25 -2.96 -18.35
C SER A 722 -23.68 -2.38 -18.30
N PRO A 723 -23.94 -1.31 -17.51
CA PRO A 723 -25.20 -0.59 -17.59
C PRO A 723 -25.24 0.26 -18.87
N ARG A 724 -26.29 0.11 -19.67
CA ARG A 724 -26.64 1.05 -20.73
C ARG A 724 -27.62 2.10 -20.20
N GLU A 725 -27.21 3.36 -20.37
CA GLU A 725 -27.93 4.66 -20.31
C GLU A 725 -28.74 5.02 -19.06
#